data_AF-A0A7X2NH54-F1
#
_entry.id   AF-A0A7X2NH54-F1
#
_cell.length_a   1.000
_cell.length_b   1.000
_cell.length_c   1.000
_cell.angle_alpha   90.00
_cell.angle_beta   90.00
_cell.angle_gamma   90.00
#
_symmetry.space_group_name_H-M   'P 1'
#
loop_
_entity.id
_entity.type
_entity.pdbx_description
1 polymer ?
#
loop_
_entity_poly.entity_id
_entity_poly.type
_entity_poly.pdbx_seq_one_letter_code
_entity_poly.pdbx_strand_id
1 'polypeptide(L)'
;MNTTDQNQSNTRHQALKIAVLADLHYLAPSLIADTPNYTEHRNSDRKMYNESDAFLKAALKRLAAQDPDVLMIAGDLTKDGEWECHEAIAAILEQFARDTGAQVFAAPGNHDINNPDATNFNTPNGKAVPAGRTTPAIFGDLYAPERFGATEVKRFVPPEGKLGCGLSYCVRPKPGFTLIVMDTNRYSADATVRGIDENQTAGIFTPELEAWVLEQTRAAKAQGDTVIGLGHHGFLPHFSMEPKAMPAYLIPEYERISTALADAGMDGVFTGHMHANDIQKMTTEKGRSFFDIETASLICYPSPARIVTVTRKEMDGQTRENFDVHTLIHTDAGTFVNPETGETQTVHNMTAYAKQYGFDTNMLETTAVHNLRKFFKYLKTHPDKKAAYHNKIVNAIDGLLVERLHVQDRRMKKAGIHVSVNAQGIEGALDDVIPKLFSLNPDVRDSLLRRTVGAMSRVDVTNGRTILDYTNYIYQRHLAGLDGTPHEDWALHTRDFLAEGGLTDAYTSIFTELVMALAGDYAQTLSVSKILGADGIQKNLNLIPSDGRTPLVDLSAKRGGRLILAIVKWMLPSLIAKRRDDGALMFRQTCTIADVIADLKANPLSRFVLTHAKKRSDKKRPADTDPALPFALPPAALAALQKGKDQVTAFVTEFADSMGNDTESDQDNDTQFILNCPALSGDDWFSFQPKEA
;
A
#
# COMPACT_ATOMS: atom_id res chain seq x y z
N MET A 1 34.26 -68.62 18.43
CA MET A 1 33.86 -68.18 17.09
C MET A 1 32.34 -68.14 17.04
N ASN A 2 31.82 -67.14 16.33
CA ASN A 2 30.41 -66.80 16.06
C ASN A 2 29.64 -66.03 17.12
N THR A 3 30.07 -64.77 17.28
CA THR A 3 29.19 -63.60 17.29
C THR A 3 28.43 -63.50 15.95
N THR A 4 27.12 -63.32 16.01
CA THR A 4 26.35 -62.72 14.91
C THR A 4 25.29 -61.84 15.58
N ASP A 5 25.75 -60.68 16.03
CA ASP A 5 24.88 -59.58 16.40
C ASP A 5 24.11 -59.16 15.14
N GLN A 6 22.78 -59.19 15.26
CA GLN A 6 21.89 -58.67 14.26
C GLN A 6 22.04 -57.14 14.23
N ASN A 7 22.74 -56.66 13.22
CA ASN A 7 22.75 -55.26 12.83
C ASN A 7 21.39 -54.96 12.15
N GLN A 8 20.30 -54.89 12.92
CA GLN A 8 19.09 -54.19 12.49
C GLN A 8 19.41 -52.69 12.55
N SER A 9 19.46 -52.02 11.39
CA SER A 9 19.52 -50.56 11.40
C SER A 9 18.23 -50.03 12.05
N ASN A 10 18.35 -49.43 13.22
CA ASN A 10 17.26 -48.74 13.93
C ASN A 10 16.87 -47.47 13.15
N THR A 11 16.22 -47.62 12.01
CA THR A 11 15.67 -46.49 11.26
C THR A 11 14.33 -46.11 11.92
N ARG A 12 14.31 -45.07 12.77
CA ARG A 12 13.06 -44.46 13.24
C ARG A 12 12.54 -43.52 12.16
N HIS A 13 11.27 -43.71 11.80
CA HIS A 13 10.55 -42.86 10.85
C HIS A 13 9.42 -42.18 11.59
N GLN A 14 9.47 -40.85 11.67
CA GLN A 14 8.43 -40.02 12.29
C GLN A 14 7.92 -39.01 11.27
N ALA A 15 6.63 -38.71 11.31
CA ALA A 15 6.03 -37.70 10.44
C ALA A 15 5.02 -36.85 11.20
N LEU A 16 4.97 -35.56 10.84
CA LEU A 16 3.99 -34.59 11.30
C LEU A 16 3.30 -33.98 10.07
N LYS A 17 1.96 -34.12 9.99
CA LYS A 17 1.15 -33.52 8.93
C LYS A 17 0.49 -32.24 9.43
N ILE A 18 0.85 -31.13 8.81
CA ILE A 18 0.48 -29.78 9.22
C ILE A 18 -0.45 -29.19 8.16
N ALA A 19 -1.63 -28.75 8.57
CA ALA A 19 -2.46 -27.84 7.79
C ALA A 19 -2.10 -26.40 8.16
N VAL A 20 -2.01 -25.50 7.18
CA VAL A 20 -1.68 -24.08 7.41
C VAL A 20 -2.69 -23.19 6.73
N LEU A 21 -3.17 -22.20 7.48
CA LEU A 21 -3.92 -21.05 7.00
C LEU A 21 -3.22 -19.76 7.49
N ALA A 22 -3.48 -18.65 6.83
CA ALA A 22 -3.03 -17.34 7.25
C ALA A 22 -4.05 -16.28 6.83
N ASP A 23 -4.05 -15.14 7.53
CA ASP A 23 -4.74 -13.93 7.13
C ASP A 23 -6.21 -14.20 6.74
N LEU A 24 -6.93 -14.82 7.66
CA LEU A 24 -8.33 -15.18 7.48
C LEU A 24 -9.20 -13.93 7.31
N HIS A 25 -8.81 -12.83 7.99
CA HIS A 25 -9.48 -11.52 7.96
C HIS A 25 -11.01 -11.67 8.11
N TYR A 26 -11.42 -12.61 8.95
CA TYR A 26 -12.81 -13.04 9.05
C TYR A 26 -13.67 -11.89 9.57
N LEU A 27 -14.76 -11.61 8.85
CA LEU A 27 -15.82 -10.72 9.28
C LEU A 27 -17.10 -11.54 9.44
N ALA A 28 -17.65 -11.59 10.65
CA ALA A 28 -18.85 -12.35 10.93
C ALA A 28 -20.02 -11.83 10.07
N PRO A 29 -20.82 -12.70 9.43
CA PRO A 29 -22.00 -12.30 8.66
C PRO A 29 -22.96 -11.39 9.44
N SER A 30 -23.03 -11.56 10.76
CA SER A 30 -23.86 -10.73 11.65
C SER A 30 -23.41 -9.28 11.75
N LEU A 31 -22.17 -8.94 11.39
CA LEU A 31 -21.62 -7.57 11.42
C LEU A 31 -21.70 -6.86 10.06
N ILE A 32 -22.22 -7.52 9.03
CA ILE A 32 -22.32 -7.00 7.67
C ILE A 32 -23.75 -6.59 7.35
N ALA A 33 -23.91 -5.44 6.69
CA ALA A 33 -25.17 -4.99 6.11
C ALA A 33 -24.90 -4.09 4.90
N ASP A 34 -25.80 -4.11 3.92
CA ASP A 34 -25.79 -3.19 2.77
C ASP A 34 -26.03 -1.74 3.24
N THR A 35 -24.93 -1.06 3.56
CA THR A 35 -24.91 0.33 4.00
C THR A 35 -23.80 1.07 3.26
N PRO A 36 -23.94 2.39 3.03
CA PRO A 36 -22.88 3.17 2.38
C PRO A 36 -21.52 3.06 3.08
N ASN A 37 -21.50 2.93 4.43
CA ASN A 37 -20.25 2.76 5.18
C ASN A 37 -19.57 1.42 4.86
N TYR A 38 -20.36 0.34 4.76
CA TYR A 38 -19.81 -0.97 4.41
C TYR A 38 -19.36 -1.01 2.95
N THR A 39 -20.14 -0.44 2.03
CA THR A 39 -19.75 -0.33 0.62
C THR A 39 -18.46 0.46 0.43
N GLU A 40 -18.29 1.61 1.12
CA GLU A 40 -17.05 2.38 1.08
C GLU A 40 -15.87 1.58 1.63
N HIS A 41 -16.07 0.89 2.76
CA HIS A 41 -15.05 0.04 3.37
C HIS A 41 -14.63 -1.11 2.43
N ARG A 42 -15.60 -1.89 1.93
CA ARG A 42 -15.37 -3.02 1.01
C ARG A 42 -14.67 -2.58 -0.28
N ASN A 43 -14.94 -1.36 -0.77
CA ASN A 43 -14.27 -0.84 -1.98
C ASN A 43 -12.88 -0.24 -1.71
N SER A 44 -12.43 -0.19 -0.45
CA SER A 44 -11.10 0.30 -0.08
C SER A 44 -10.08 -0.82 0.16
N ASP A 45 -10.54 -2.07 0.07
CA ASP A 45 -9.75 -3.28 0.32
C ASP A 45 -10.13 -4.35 -0.71
N ARG A 46 -9.21 -5.25 -1.02
CA ARG A 46 -9.39 -6.34 -2.01
C ARG A 46 -9.94 -7.63 -1.38
N LYS A 47 -10.16 -7.63 -0.06
CA LYS A 47 -10.57 -8.80 0.71
C LYS A 47 -12.04 -9.13 0.52
N MET A 48 -12.31 -10.42 0.37
CA MET A 48 -13.66 -10.98 0.18
C MET A 48 -14.38 -11.18 1.53
N TYR A 49 -14.66 -10.07 2.22
CA TYR A 49 -15.28 -10.10 3.56
C TYR A 49 -16.69 -10.71 3.58
N ASN A 50 -17.46 -10.56 2.50
CA ASN A 50 -18.79 -11.17 2.40
C ASN A 50 -18.71 -12.71 2.37
N GLU A 51 -17.61 -13.23 1.84
CA GLU A 51 -17.36 -14.64 1.62
C GLU A 51 -16.53 -15.28 2.73
N SER A 52 -15.95 -14.51 3.65
CA SER A 52 -14.94 -14.98 4.60
C SER A 52 -15.42 -16.18 5.45
N ASP A 53 -16.69 -16.18 5.85
CA ASP A 53 -17.28 -17.29 6.62
C ASP A 53 -17.44 -18.57 5.79
N ALA A 54 -17.95 -18.45 4.58
CA ALA A 54 -18.12 -19.59 3.68
C ALA A 54 -16.75 -20.16 3.25
N PHE A 55 -15.79 -19.28 2.96
CA PHE A 55 -14.45 -19.65 2.53
C PHE A 55 -13.67 -20.34 3.64
N LEU A 56 -13.72 -19.84 4.88
CA LEU A 56 -13.13 -20.49 6.05
C LEU A 56 -13.71 -21.90 6.26
N LYS A 57 -15.03 -22.04 6.26
CA LYS A 57 -15.69 -23.34 6.45
C LYS A 57 -15.34 -24.33 5.34
N ALA A 58 -15.29 -23.87 4.09
CA ALA A 58 -14.93 -24.71 2.95
C ALA A 58 -13.46 -25.15 2.98
N ALA A 59 -12.54 -24.23 3.31
CA ALA A 59 -11.13 -24.55 3.45
C ALA A 59 -10.90 -25.55 4.59
N LEU A 60 -11.50 -25.33 5.76
CA LEU A 60 -11.41 -26.27 6.89
C LEU A 60 -11.99 -27.64 6.54
N LYS A 61 -13.12 -27.71 5.81
CA LYS A 61 -13.66 -28.98 5.33
C LYS A 61 -12.69 -29.70 4.38
N ARG A 62 -12.05 -28.97 3.48
CA ARG A 62 -11.05 -29.53 2.56
C ARG A 62 -9.80 -30.01 3.32
N LEU A 63 -9.34 -29.25 4.31
CA LEU A 63 -8.21 -29.59 5.16
C LEU A 63 -8.51 -30.80 6.06
N ALA A 64 -9.73 -30.91 6.59
CA ALA A 64 -10.15 -32.08 7.37
C ALA A 64 -10.05 -33.38 6.57
N ALA A 65 -10.36 -33.34 5.27
CA ALA A 65 -10.20 -34.48 4.37
C ALA A 65 -8.73 -34.89 4.14
N GLN A 66 -7.77 -34.05 4.54
CA GLN A 66 -6.35 -34.36 4.51
C GLN A 66 -5.86 -35.01 5.80
N ASP A 67 -6.69 -35.19 6.84
CA ASP A 67 -6.31 -35.85 8.11
C ASP A 67 -5.02 -35.25 8.75
N PRO A 68 -4.98 -33.93 9.03
CA PRO A 68 -3.80 -33.29 9.61
C PRO A 68 -3.64 -33.66 11.10
N ASP A 69 -2.39 -33.81 11.56
CA ASP A 69 -2.08 -33.90 13.00
C ASP A 69 -2.30 -32.52 13.69
N VAL A 70 -2.02 -31.43 12.95
CA VAL A 70 -2.02 -30.05 13.46
C VAL A 70 -2.61 -29.09 12.42
N LEU A 71 -3.40 -28.11 12.85
CA LEU A 71 -3.74 -26.90 12.10
C LEU A 71 -2.99 -25.70 12.70
N MET A 72 -2.24 -24.98 11.86
CA MET A 72 -1.55 -23.73 12.20
C MET A 72 -2.23 -22.55 11.52
N ILE A 73 -2.35 -21.43 12.23
CA ILE A 73 -2.89 -20.17 11.70
C ILE A 73 -1.88 -19.03 11.94
N ALA A 74 -1.35 -18.46 10.87
CA ALA A 74 -0.30 -17.44 10.90
C ALA A 74 -0.87 -16.01 11.00
N GLY A 75 -1.67 -15.73 12.03
CA GLY A 75 -2.17 -14.39 12.33
C GLY A 75 -3.31 -13.90 11.43
N ASP A 76 -3.77 -12.69 11.77
CA ASP A 76 -4.88 -11.95 11.15
C ASP A 76 -6.13 -12.82 11.00
N LEU A 77 -6.56 -13.36 12.14
CA LEU A 77 -7.74 -14.22 12.20
C LEU A 77 -8.99 -13.42 11.87
N THR A 78 -9.09 -12.18 12.34
CA THR A 78 -10.24 -11.29 12.13
C THR A 78 -9.87 -10.09 11.27
N LYS A 79 -10.89 -9.42 10.73
CA LYS A 79 -10.69 -8.21 9.92
C LYS A 79 -9.96 -7.11 10.70
N ASP A 80 -10.49 -6.74 11.87
CA ASP A 80 -9.91 -5.66 12.69
C ASP A 80 -10.09 -5.93 14.19
N GLY A 81 -9.92 -7.17 14.63
CA GLY A 81 -9.90 -7.52 16.06
C GLY A 81 -11.28 -7.50 16.72
N GLU A 82 -12.34 -7.61 15.92
CA GLU A 82 -13.71 -7.69 16.42
C GLU A 82 -13.85 -8.92 17.34
N TRP A 83 -14.21 -8.69 18.60
CA TRP A 83 -14.35 -9.76 19.59
C TRP A 83 -15.40 -10.79 19.15
N GLU A 84 -16.51 -10.34 18.58
CA GLU A 84 -17.57 -11.19 18.03
C GLU A 84 -17.05 -12.12 16.91
N CYS A 85 -16.11 -11.63 16.09
CA CYS A 85 -15.47 -12.42 15.05
C CYS A 85 -14.53 -13.48 15.66
N HIS A 86 -13.72 -13.10 16.66
CA HIS A 86 -12.84 -14.05 17.34
C HIS A 86 -13.63 -15.17 18.05
N GLU A 87 -14.75 -14.85 18.70
CA GLU A 87 -15.63 -15.88 19.29
C GLU A 87 -16.18 -16.85 18.23
N ALA A 88 -16.60 -16.33 17.08
CA ALA A 88 -17.11 -17.14 15.99
C ALA A 88 -16.02 -18.08 15.43
N ILE A 89 -14.81 -17.58 15.19
CA ILE A 89 -13.68 -18.38 14.71
C ILE A 89 -13.29 -19.43 15.75
N ALA A 90 -13.16 -19.06 17.02
CA ALA A 90 -12.80 -20.01 18.08
C ALA A 90 -13.79 -21.18 18.12
N ALA A 91 -15.10 -20.91 18.02
CA ALA A 91 -16.12 -21.96 17.95
C ALA A 91 -15.97 -22.86 16.69
N ILE A 92 -15.66 -22.28 15.53
CA ILE A 92 -15.40 -23.01 14.29
C ILE A 92 -14.15 -23.91 14.43
N LEU A 93 -13.06 -23.39 14.98
CA LEU A 93 -11.81 -24.12 15.16
C LEU A 93 -11.92 -25.22 16.21
N GLU A 94 -12.67 -24.99 17.28
CA GLU A 94 -12.95 -26.05 18.27
C GLU A 94 -13.76 -27.18 17.64
N GLN A 95 -14.73 -26.84 16.77
CA GLN A 95 -15.49 -27.85 16.06
C GLN A 95 -14.59 -28.64 15.12
N PHE A 96 -13.70 -27.98 14.37
CA PHE A 96 -12.70 -28.63 13.54
C PHE A 96 -11.80 -29.57 14.34
N ALA A 97 -11.29 -29.13 15.49
CA ALA A 97 -10.45 -29.95 16.38
C ALA A 97 -11.20 -31.17 16.91
N ARG A 98 -12.47 -31.02 17.30
CA ARG A 98 -13.32 -32.14 17.74
C ARG A 98 -13.60 -33.15 16.63
N ASP A 99 -13.85 -32.67 15.41
CA ASP A 99 -14.23 -33.53 14.29
C ASP A 99 -13.03 -34.28 13.68
N THR A 100 -11.83 -33.73 13.78
CA THR A 100 -10.61 -34.28 13.17
C THR A 100 -9.65 -34.91 14.18
N GLY A 101 -9.69 -34.49 15.45
CA GLY A 101 -8.66 -34.83 16.44
C GLY A 101 -7.37 -34.03 16.29
N ALA A 102 -7.29 -33.11 15.32
CA ALA A 102 -6.13 -32.27 15.11
C ALA A 102 -5.96 -31.25 16.26
N GLN A 103 -4.71 -30.99 16.65
CA GLN A 103 -4.40 -29.86 17.52
C GLN A 103 -4.42 -28.55 16.71
N VAL A 104 -4.81 -27.43 17.32
CA VAL A 104 -4.88 -26.12 16.65
C VAL A 104 -3.99 -25.12 17.37
N PHE A 105 -3.15 -24.42 16.61
CA PHE A 105 -2.24 -23.39 17.11
C PHE A 105 -2.36 -22.13 16.26
N ALA A 106 -2.50 -20.98 16.90
CA ALA A 106 -2.63 -19.70 16.22
C ALA A 106 -1.67 -18.68 16.80
N ALA A 107 -0.91 -18.01 15.93
CA ALA A 107 -0.28 -16.74 16.29
C ALA A 107 -1.33 -15.62 16.09
N PRO A 108 -1.30 -14.54 16.89
CA PRO A 108 -2.03 -13.33 16.54
C PRO A 108 -1.36 -12.63 15.34
N GLY A 109 -2.13 -11.85 14.58
CA GLY A 109 -1.62 -10.89 13.61
C GLY A 109 -1.84 -9.44 14.01
N ASN A 110 -1.44 -8.51 13.15
CA ASN A 110 -1.49 -7.09 13.46
C ASN A 110 -2.90 -6.52 13.43
N HIS A 111 -3.90 -7.26 12.96
CA HIS A 111 -5.30 -6.85 12.99
C HIS A 111 -6.06 -7.32 14.23
N ASP A 112 -5.56 -8.34 14.93
CA ASP A 112 -6.36 -9.09 15.92
C ASP A 112 -6.51 -8.40 17.28
N ILE A 113 -5.49 -7.67 17.75
CA ILE A 113 -5.41 -7.27 19.16
C ILE A 113 -5.37 -5.76 19.30
N ASN A 114 -6.19 -5.23 20.21
CA ASN A 114 -6.30 -3.81 20.51
C ASN A 114 -6.46 -2.97 19.22
N ASN A 115 -7.20 -3.46 18.24
CA ASN A 115 -7.44 -2.69 17.03
C ASN A 115 -8.63 -1.73 17.23
N PRO A 116 -8.45 -0.41 17.09
CA PRO A 116 -9.52 0.57 17.29
C PRO A 116 -10.48 0.65 16.09
N ASP A 117 -10.13 0.04 14.96
CA ASP A 117 -10.92 0.06 13.72
C ASP A 117 -11.95 -1.11 13.65
N ALA A 118 -12.02 -1.95 14.70
CA ALA A 118 -13.06 -2.95 14.91
C ALA A 118 -14.46 -2.34 14.73
N THR A 119 -15.20 -2.79 13.70
CA THR A 119 -16.42 -2.09 13.27
C THR A 119 -17.58 -3.05 13.03
N ASN A 120 -18.74 -2.72 13.62
CA ASN A 120 -20.02 -3.33 13.29
C ASN A 120 -20.74 -2.45 12.26
N PHE A 121 -20.94 -2.98 11.05
CA PHE A 121 -21.65 -2.32 9.97
C PHE A 121 -23.16 -2.62 9.97
N ASN A 122 -23.58 -3.65 10.68
CA ASN A 122 -24.97 -4.08 10.77
C ASN A 122 -25.67 -3.48 11.99
N THR A 123 -26.13 -2.24 11.85
CA THR A 123 -26.88 -1.55 12.90
C THR A 123 -28.29 -1.16 12.45
N PRO A 124 -29.28 -1.08 13.36
CA PRO A 124 -30.65 -0.72 13.01
C PRO A 124 -30.82 0.65 12.33
N ASN A 125 -29.85 1.57 12.48
CA ASN A 125 -29.90 2.90 11.89
C ASN A 125 -28.99 3.07 10.65
N GLY A 126 -28.38 1.97 10.17
CA GLY A 126 -27.51 1.95 8.99
C GLY A 126 -26.17 2.68 9.16
N LYS A 127 -25.79 3.04 10.39
CA LYS A 127 -24.50 3.69 10.69
C LYS A 127 -23.53 2.69 11.30
N ALA A 128 -22.31 2.65 10.78
CA ALA A 128 -21.24 1.87 11.38
C ALA A 128 -20.95 2.36 12.80
N VAL A 129 -20.74 1.42 13.73
CA VAL A 129 -20.36 1.69 15.12
C VAL A 129 -19.18 0.80 15.50
N PRO A 130 -18.39 1.16 16.52
CA PRO A 130 -17.34 0.27 17.02
C PRO A 130 -17.90 -1.09 17.43
N ALA A 131 -17.25 -2.18 17.00
CA ALA A 131 -17.51 -3.54 17.47
C ALA A 131 -16.81 -3.80 18.82
N GLY A 132 -16.99 -5.01 19.37
CA GLY A 132 -16.20 -5.46 20.52
C GLY A 132 -14.71 -5.45 20.19
N ARG A 133 -13.87 -4.99 21.12
CA ARG A 133 -12.41 -4.93 20.93
C ARG A 133 -11.73 -6.08 21.67
N THR A 134 -10.94 -6.86 20.94
CA THR A 134 -10.17 -7.97 21.50
C THR A 134 -8.90 -7.48 22.20
N THR A 135 -8.70 -7.93 23.43
CA THR A 135 -7.49 -7.64 24.23
C THR A 135 -6.54 -8.85 24.18
N PRO A 136 -5.25 -8.70 24.56
CA PRO A 136 -4.33 -9.84 24.61
C PRO A 136 -4.86 -10.98 25.49
N ALA A 137 -5.49 -10.66 26.63
CA ALA A 137 -6.08 -11.67 27.51
C ALA A 137 -7.23 -12.43 26.83
N ILE A 138 -8.14 -11.72 26.15
CA ILE A 138 -9.24 -12.36 25.41
C ILE A 138 -8.70 -13.28 24.32
N PHE A 139 -7.72 -12.83 23.53
CA PHE A 139 -7.10 -13.67 22.51
C PHE A 139 -6.43 -14.91 23.13
N GLY A 140 -5.65 -14.72 24.19
CA GLY A 140 -4.95 -15.80 24.90
C GLY A 140 -5.90 -16.85 25.48
N ASP A 141 -7.08 -16.45 25.95
CA ASP A 141 -8.12 -17.36 26.44
C ASP A 141 -8.85 -18.07 25.28
N LEU A 142 -9.17 -17.33 24.20
CA LEU A 142 -9.88 -17.87 23.05
C LEU A 142 -9.06 -18.92 22.31
N TYR A 143 -7.76 -18.67 22.14
CA TYR A 143 -6.84 -19.51 21.36
C TYR A 143 -5.83 -20.27 22.23
N ALA A 144 -6.12 -20.44 23.52
CA ALA A 144 -5.27 -21.22 24.42
C ALA A 144 -5.02 -22.63 23.84
N PRO A 145 -3.77 -23.06 23.63
CA PRO A 145 -3.46 -24.34 22.98
C PRO A 145 -4.05 -25.55 23.73
N GLU A 146 -4.29 -25.43 25.04
CA GLU A 146 -4.93 -26.45 25.86
C GLU A 146 -6.39 -26.72 25.45
N ARG A 147 -7.11 -25.71 24.94
CA ARG A 147 -8.47 -25.89 24.40
C ARG A 147 -8.49 -26.79 23.17
N PHE A 148 -7.35 -26.88 22.49
CA PHE A 148 -7.16 -27.65 21.27
C PHE A 148 -6.25 -28.87 21.47
N GLY A 149 -6.16 -29.39 22.71
CA GLY A 149 -5.57 -30.69 22.99
C GLY A 149 -4.07 -30.68 23.35
N ALA A 150 -3.42 -29.52 23.43
CA ALA A 150 -2.04 -29.45 23.91
C ALA A 150 -1.98 -29.70 25.43
N THR A 151 -1.04 -30.54 25.87
CA THR A 151 -0.89 -30.93 27.28
C THR A 151 0.31 -30.29 27.97
N GLU A 152 1.36 -29.96 27.22
CA GLU A 152 2.59 -29.36 27.72
C GLU A 152 2.85 -28.04 26.98
N VAL A 153 2.58 -26.92 27.66
CA VAL A 153 2.67 -25.58 27.07
C VAL A 153 3.63 -24.73 27.90
N LYS A 154 4.71 -24.28 27.27
CA LYS A 154 5.64 -23.31 27.86
C LYS A 154 5.34 -21.94 27.30
N ARG A 155 4.93 -20.99 28.14
CA ARG A 155 4.62 -19.62 27.71
C ARG A 155 5.80 -18.70 27.92
N PHE A 156 6.00 -17.77 26.99
CA PHE A 156 6.86 -16.62 27.24
C PHE A 156 6.16 -15.72 28.26
N VAL A 157 6.93 -15.22 29.24
CA VAL A 157 6.45 -14.25 30.21
C VAL A 157 7.25 -12.96 29.99
N PRO A 158 6.61 -11.91 29.45
CA PRO A 158 7.28 -10.61 29.31
C PRO A 158 7.78 -10.11 30.68
N PRO A 159 8.84 -9.28 30.70
CA PRO A 159 9.29 -8.62 31.92
C PRO A 159 8.17 -7.89 32.66
N GLU A 160 8.31 -7.73 33.98
CA GLU A 160 7.31 -7.06 34.82
C GLU A 160 6.92 -5.69 34.24
N GLY A 161 5.61 -5.46 34.06
CA GLY A 161 5.07 -4.23 33.50
C GLY A 161 5.04 -4.15 31.96
N LYS A 162 5.50 -5.18 31.25
CA LYS A 162 5.41 -5.31 29.79
C LYS A 162 4.31 -6.30 29.39
N LEU A 163 3.70 -6.08 28.22
CA LEU A 163 2.70 -6.98 27.63
C LEU A 163 3.06 -7.40 26.20
N GLY A 164 4.02 -6.73 25.56
CA GLY A 164 4.43 -7.07 24.19
C GLY A 164 4.94 -8.49 24.07
N CYS A 165 4.63 -9.14 22.94
CA CYS A 165 5.00 -10.52 22.63
C CYS A 165 4.42 -11.59 23.59
N GLY A 166 3.55 -11.20 24.53
CA GLY A 166 3.10 -12.04 25.65
C GLY A 166 2.24 -13.23 25.26
N LEU A 167 1.86 -13.35 23.98
CA LEU A 167 1.10 -14.48 23.45
C LEU A 167 1.99 -15.57 22.83
N SER A 168 3.31 -15.46 22.98
CA SER A 168 4.26 -16.48 22.51
C SER A 168 4.25 -17.72 23.40
N TYR A 169 4.30 -18.91 22.79
CA TYR A 169 4.34 -20.18 23.52
C TYR A 169 5.03 -21.29 22.73
N CYS A 170 5.45 -22.34 23.41
CA CYS A 170 6.13 -23.50 22.86
C CYS A 170 5.39 -24.77 23.29
N VAL A 171 5.16 -25.66 22.33
CA VAL A 171 4.43 -26.92 22.48
C VAL A 171 5.14 -28.03 21.74
N ARG A 172 4.85 -29.27 22.13
CA ARG A 172 5.36 -30.47 21.47
C ARG A 172 4.18 -31.28 20.90
N PRO A 173 3.69 -30.95 19.69
CA PRO A 173 2.47 -31.57 19.16
C PRO A 173 2.59 -33.09 18.99
N LYS A 174 3.81 -33.59 18.74
CA LYS A 174 4.09 -35.02 18.56
C LYS A 174 5.54 -35.31 18.98
N PRO A 175 5.87 -36.51 19.48
CA PRO A 175 7.25 -36.87 19.78
C PRO A 175 8.16 -36.68 18.56
N GLY A 176 9.27 -35.96 18.75
CA GLY A 176 10.21 -35.61 17.68
C GLY A 176 9.93 -34.27 17.01
N PHE A 177 8.89 -33.53 17.41
CA PHE A 177 8.54 -32.24 16.82
C PHE A 177 8.18 -31.22 17.90
N THR A 178 8.85 -30.06 17.86
CA THR A 178 8.54 -28.90 18.69
C THR A 178 8.06 -27.75 17.80
N LEU A 179 6.97 -27.10 18.22
CA LEU A 179 6.44 -25.88 17.62
C LEU A 179 6.63 -24.71 18.58
N ILE A 180 7.19 -23.61 18.08
CA ILE A 180 7.31 -22.34 18.81
C ILE A 180 6.44 -21.30 18.10
N VAL A 181 5.36 -20.89 18.76
CA VAL A 181 4.48 -19.81 18.31
C VAL A 181 5.03 -18.49 18.85
N MET A 182 5.30 -17.56 17.95
CA MET A 182 5.96 -16.28 18.20
C MET A 182 4.98 -15.14 17.91
N ASP A 183 4.64 -14.41 18.96
CA ASP A 183 3.86 -13.18 18.83
C ASP A 183 4.77 -12.02 18.41
N THR A 184 4.69 -11.69 17.12
CA THR A 184 5.50 -10.66 16.48
C THR A 184 4.80 -9.30 16.40
N ASN A 185 3.70 -9.09 17.13
CA ASN A 185 2.82 -7.92 16.92
C ASN A 185 3.05 -6.80 17.93
N ARG A 186 2.72 -5.58 17.50
CA ARG A 186 2.68 -4.38 18.35
C ARG A 186 1.24 -4.00 18.65
N TYR A 187 0.79 -4.30 19.87
CA TYR A 187 -0.58 -3.98 20.31
C TYR A 187 -0.66 -3.38 21.73
N SER A 188 0.45 -3.34 22.47
CA SER A 188 0.53 -2.85 23.85
C SER A 188 1.38 -1.59 23.96
N ALA A 189 1.08 -0.75 24.95
CA ALA A 189 1.78 0.52 25.16
C ALA A 189 3.31 0.40 25.29
N ASP A 190 3.84 -0.72 25.78
CA ASP A 190 5.28 -0.96 25.87
C ASP A 190 5.93 -1.33 24.51
N ALA A 191 5.14 -1.83 23.55
CA ALA A 191 5.59 -2.25 22.24
C ALA A 191 5.28 -1.24 21.11
N THR A 192 4.28 -0.38 21.31
CA THR A 192 3.85 0.59 20.29
C THR A 192 4.68 1.87 20.32
N VAL A 193 4.92 2.45 19.15
CA VAL A 193 5.68 3.72 19.02
C VAL A 193 5.01 4.87 19.79
N ARG A 194 3.68 4.84 19.92
CA ARG A 194 2.91 5.93 20.55
C ARG A 194 2.73 5.76 22.06
N GLY A 195 3.15 4.63 22.63
CA GLY A 195 3.01 4.39 24.06
C GLY A 195 1.56 4.16 24.50
N ILE A 196 0.72 3.62 23.61
CA ILE A 196 -0.69 3.33 23.89
C ILE A 196 -1.08 1.95 23.38
N ASP A 197 -2.12 1.36 23.97
CA ASP A 197 -2.67 0.09 23.52
C ASP A 197 -3.44 0.30 22.20
N GLU A 198 -2.78 0.01 21.09
CA GLU A 198 -3.32 0.06 19.73
C GLU A 198 -2.53 -0.88 18.82
N ASN A 199 -3.17 -1.43 17.80
CA ASN A 199 -2.46 -2.23 16.81
C ASN A 199 -1.56 -1.37 15.90
N GLN A 200 -0.46 -1.95 15.43
CA GLN A 200 0.39 -1.35 14.40
C GLN A 200 0.80 -2.42 13.39
N THR A 201 0.83 -2.05 12.11
CA THR A 201 1.23 -2.91 10.99
C THR A 201 2.65 -3.47 11.12
N ALA A 202 3.54 -2.75 11.82
CA ALA A 202 4.95 -3.14 11.92
C ALA A 202 5.18 -4.16 13.04
N GLY A 203 5.99 -5.17 12.75
CA GLY A 203 6.34 -6.22 13.70
C GLY A 203 7.30 -5.81 14.81
N ILE A 204 7.43 -6.64 15.82
CA ILE A 204 8.39 -6.53 16.92
C ILE A 204 8.98 -7.91 17.23
N PHE A 205 10.24 -7.91 17.66
CA PHE A 205 10.87 -9.09 18.22
C PHE A 205 11.78 -8.59 19.35
N THR A 206 11.28 -8.66 20.59
CA THR A 206 12.01 -8.09 21.73
C THR A 206 13.25 -8.92 22.04
N PRO A 207 14.32 -8.33 22.60
CA PRO A 207 15.49 -9.09 23.05
C PRO A 207 15.13 -10.20 24.04
N GLU A 208 14.13 -9.97 24.89
CA GLU A 208 13.64 -10.96 25.84
C GLU A 208 12.90 -12.12 25.16
N LEU A 209 12.06 -11.83 24.15
CA LEU A 209 11.45 -12.87 23.32
C LEU A 209 12.54 -13.66 22.58
N GLU A 210 13.50 -12.98 21.97
CA GLU A 210 14.59 -13.63 21.24
C GLU A 210 15.37 -14.60 22.12
N ALA A 211 15.80 -14.15 23.30
CA ALA A 211 16.52 -14.99 24.24
C ALA A 211 15.70 -16.25 24.61
N TRP A 212 14.41 -16.08 24.86
CA TRP A 212 13.50 -17.18 25.19
C TRP A 212 13.29 -18.15 24.03
N VAL A 213 13.07 -17.65 22.80
CA VAL A 213 12.92 -18.50 21.61
C VAL A 213 14.21 -19.30 21.37
N LEU A 214 15.38 -18.65 21.45
CA LEU A 214 16.67 -19.34 21.29
C LEU A 214 16.89 -20.41 22.36
N GLU A 215 16.46 -20.16 23.60
CA GLU A 215 16.49 -21.16 24.67
C GLU A 215 15.59 -22.36 24.35
N GLN A 216 14.33 -22.13 23.95
CA GLN A 216 13.40 -23.21 23.61
C GLN A 216 13.88 -24.02 22.40
N THR A 217 14.41 -23.36 21.36
CA THR A 217 14.97 -24.01 20.18
C THR A 217 16.13 -24.92 20.55
N ARG A 218 17.11 -24.42 21.32
CA ARG A 218 18.26 -25.24 21.74
C ARG A 218 17.84 -26.40 22.61
N ALA A 219 16.92 -26.18 23.55
CA ALA A 219 16.39 -27.23 24.40
C ALA A 219 15.67 -28.32 23.60
N ALA A 220 14.91 -27.95 22.57
CA ALA A 220 14.21 -28.89 21.70
C ALA A 220 15.18 -29.66 20.79
N LYS A 221 16.17 -29.00 20.19
CA LYS A 221 17.20 -29.69 19.40
C LYS A 221 18.06 -30.63 20.25
N ALA A 222 18.36 -30.27 21.51
CA ALA A 222 19.03 -31.16 22.45
C ALA A 222 18.20 -32.42 22.79
N GLN A 223 16.86 -32.34 22.67
CA GLN A 223 15.95 -33.48 22.81
C GLN A 223 15.79 -34.28 21.50
N GLY A 224 16.42 -33.84 20.41
CA GLY A 224 16.34 -34.47 19.09
C GLY A 224 15.11 -34.11 18.28
N ASP A 225 14.35 -33.08 18.66
CA ASP A 225 13.15 -32.67 17.94
C ASP A 225 13.51 -31.82 16.70
N THR A 226 12.71 -31.94 15.64
CA THR A 226 12.60 -30.93 14.57
C THR A 226 11.90 -29.70 15.15
N VAL A 227 12.44 -28.50 14.91
CA VAL A 227 11.93 -27.26 15.52
C VAL A 227 11.35 -26.33 14.46
N ILE A 228 10.06 -26.07 14.58
CA ILE A 228 9.27 -25.26 13.65
C ILE A 228 8.79 -23.99 14.36
N GLY A 229 8.90 -22.86 13.69
CA GLY A 229 8.31 -21.59 14.12
C GLY A 229 6.93 -21.34 13.50
N LEU A 230 6.09 -20.59 14.21
CA LEU A 230 4.88 -19.98 13.65
C LEU A 230 4.85 -18.51 14.09
N GLY A 231 4.76 -17.59 13.15
CA GLY A 231 4.63 -16.15 13.39
C GLY A 231 3.73 -15.52 12.34
N HIS A 232 3.46 -14.22 12.48
CA HIS A 232 2.66 -13.49 11.49
C HIS A 232 3.54 -12.76 10.47
N HIS A 233 4.45 -11.89 10.94
CA HIS A 233 5.42 -11.15 10.12
C HIS A 233 6.52 -12.05 9.53
N GLY A 234 7.04 -11.66 8.37
CA GLY A 234 8.16 -12.33 7.70
C GLY A 234 9.49 -12.21 8.43
N PHE A 235 10.28 -13.27 8.36
CA PHE A 235 11.67 -13.43 8.83
C PHE A 235 12.67 -13.37 7.68
N LEU A 236 12.22 -13.56 6.44
CA LEU A 236 12.97 -13.33 5.21
C LEU A 236 12.13 -12.49 4.23
N PRO A 237 12.76 -11.70 3.35
CA PRO A 237 12.04 -10.98 2.32
C PRO A 237 11.57 -11.94 1.22
N HIS A 238 10.28 -11.90 0.92
CA HIS A 238 9.57 -12.68 -0.12
C HIS A 238 9.67 -12.05 -1.52
N PHE A 239 10.19 -10.83 -1.61
CA PHE A 239 10.67 -10.25 -2.86
C PHE A 239 11.76 -9.21 -2.59
N SER A 240 12.66 -9.00 -3.56
CA SER A 240 13.89 -8.22 -3.36
C SER A 240 13.67 -6.74 -2.95
N MET A 241 12.52 -6.15 -3.26
CA MET A 241 12.15 -4.79 -2.89
C MET A 241 11.48 -4.70 -1.52
N GLU A 242 11.03 -5.81 -0.94
CA GLU A 242 10.24 -5.81 0.29
C GLU A 242 10.90 -5.03 1.43
N PRO A 243 12.20 -5.20 1.74
CA PRO A 243 12.84 -4.48 2.84
C PRO A 243 12.83 -2.95 2.68
N LYS A 244 12.68 -2.45 1.45
CA LYS A 244 12.63 -1.01 1.15
C LYS A 244 11.20 -0.50 1.00
N ALA A 245 10.35 -1.25 0.31
CA ALA A 245 9.00 -0.86 -0.03
C ALA A 245 8.00 -1.15 1.09
N MET A 246 8.19 -2.25 1.80
CA MET A 246 7.27 -2.82 2.77
C MET A 246 7.99 -3.27 4.06
N PRO A 247 8.89 -2.46 4.65
CA PRO A 247 9.68 -2.87 5.83
C PRO A 247 8.84 -3.21 7.07
N ALA A 248 7.58 -2.76 7.13
CA ALA A 248 6.67 -3.10 8.22
C ALA A 248 6.17 -4.55 8.17
N TYR A 249 6.35 -5.24 7.03
CA TYR A 249 5.88 -6.62 6.84
C TYR A 249 6.88 -7.66 7.37
N LEU A 250 8.11 -7.22 7.62
CA LEU A 250 9.18 -8.01 8.21
C LEU A 250 9.34 -7.70 9.70
N ILE A 251 9.86 -8.66 10.46
CA ILE A 251 10.35 -8.39 11.81
C ILE A 251 11.57 -7.44 11.75
N PRO A 252 11.78 -6.60 12.79
CA PRO A 252 12.98 -5.77 12.85
C PRO A 252 14.23 -6.65 12.90
N GLU A 253 15.32 -6.21 12.26
CA GLU A 253 16.61 -6.94 12.23
C GLU A 253 16.48 -8.40 11.73
N TYR A 254 15.56 -8.65 10.78
CA TYR A 254 15.24 -9.99 10.28
C TYR A 254 16.48 -10.81 9.93
N GLU A 255 17.49 -10.25 9.24
CA GLU A 255 18.75 -10.95 8.89
C GLU A 255 19.49 -11.50 10.10
N ARG A 256 19.59 -10.70 11.18
CA ARG A 256 20.29 -11.08 12.40
C ARG A 256 19.52 -12.15 13.16
N ILE A 257 18.20 -11.97 13.25
CA ILE A 257 17.33 -12.83 14.04
C ILE A 257 17.15 -14.18 13.35
N SER A 258 16.84 -14.21 12.05
CA SER A 258 16.74 -15.47 11.28
C SER A 258 18.04 -16.26 11.32
N THR A 259 19.19 -15.59 11.21
CA THR A 259 20.52 -16.21 11.42
C THR A 259 20.66 -16.82 12.81
N ALA A 260 20.29 -16.10 13.86
CA ALA A 260 20.38 -16.59 15.23
C ALA A 260 19.46 -17.80 15.49
N LEU A 261 18.25 -17.78 14.94
CA LEU A 261 17.27 -18.87 15.04
C LEU A 261 17.77 -20.11 14.28
N ALA A 262 18.25 -19.94 13.06
CA ALA A 262 18.84 -21.00 12.24
C ALA A 262 20.04 -21.65 12.94
N ASP A 263 20.95 -20.84 13.49
CA ASP A 263 22.13 -21.32 14.21
C ASP A 263 21.79 -22.00 15.54
N ALA A 264 20.68 -21.63 16.18
CA ALA A 264 20.14 -22.35 17.33
C ALA A 264 19.49 -23.69 16.94
N GLY A 265 19.21 -23.88 15.65
CA GLY A 265 18.66 -25.09 15.06
C GLY A 265 17.16 -25.06 14.80
N MET A 266 16.56 -23.88 14.65
CA MET A 266 15.21 -23.75 14.09
C MET A 266 15.28 -24.02 12.58
N ASP A 267 14.42 -24.92 12.11
CA ASP A 267 14.48 -25.46 10.75
C ASP A 267 13.71 -24.58 9.75
N GLY A 268 12.67 -23.90 10.21
CA GLY A 268 11.93 -22.90 9.44
C GLY A 268 10.75 -22.32 10.23
N VAL A 269 10.10 -21.32 9.64
CA VAL A 269 8.95 -20.61 10.21
C VAL A 269 7.80 -20.55 9.19
N PHE A 270 6.58 -20.65 9.68
CA PHE A 270 5.36 -20.38 8.91
C PHE A 270 4.86 -18.97 9.20
N THR A 271 4.55 -18.22 8.16
CA THR A 271 4.22 -16.78 8.21
C THR A 271 3.01 -16.42 7.32
N GLY A 272 2.57 -15.17 7.39
CA GLY A 272 1.49 -14.57 6.59
C GLY A 272 1.77 -13.08 6.37
N HIS A 273 0.78 -12.22 6.66
CA HIS A 273 0.87 -10.74 6.68
C HIS A 273 1.01 -10.05 5.30
N MET A 274 1.97 -10.46 4.46
CA MET A 274 2.11 -9.88 3.12
C MET A 274 1.06 -10.44 2.15
N HIS A 275 0.49 -11.59 2.51
CA HIS A 275 -0.53 -12.35 1.80
C HIS A 275 0.00 -12.97 0.50
N ALA A 276 1.31 -13.18 0.37
CA ALA A 276 1.87 -13.97 -0.73
C ALA A 276 1.94 -15.45 -0.36
N ASN A 277 1.96 -16.29 -1.40
CA ASN A 277 2.13 -17.72 -1.25
C ASN A 277 3.51 -18.08 -1.76
N ASP A 278 4.52 -17.84 -0.94
CA ASP A 278 5.94 -17.91 -1.30
C ASP A 278 6.74 -18.74 -0.28
N ILE A 279 7.93 -19.21 -0.66
CA ILE A 279 8.87 -19.90 0.25
C ILE A 279 10.29 -19.37 0.03
N GLN A 280 10.83 -18.74 1.06
CA GLN A 280 12.18 -18.21 1.03
C GLN A 280 13.15 -19.04 1.85
N LYS A 281 14.42 -19.00 1.45
CA LYS A 281 15.50 -19.73 2.11
C LYS A 281 16.71 -18.84 2.32
N MET A 282 17.35 -19.01 3.46
CA MET A 282 18.72 -18.57 3.68
C MET A 282 19.59 -19.72 4.17
N THR A 283 20.91 -19.56 4.07
CA THR A 283 21.90 -20.45 4.70
C THR A 283 22.91 -19.61 5.47
N THR A 284 23.08 -19.90 6.77
CA THR A 284 24.03 -19.19 7.62
C THR A 284 25.48 -19.52 7.26
N GLU A 285 26.42 -18.72 7.74
CA GLU A 285 27.86 -19.01 7.63
C GLU A 285 28.25 -20.38 8.24
N LYS A 286 27.47 -20.87 9.20
CA LYS A 286 27.64 -22.22 9.79
C LYS A 286 27.02 -23.34 8.96
N GLY A 287 26.50 -23.03 7.77
CA GLY A 287 25.86 -23.98 6.88
C GLY A 287 24.48 -24.45 7.34
N ARG A 288 23.80 -23.70 8.24
CA ARG A 288 22.43 -24.00 8.67
C ARG A 288 21.45 -23.35 7.71
N SER A 289 20.54 -24.13 7.14
CA SER A 289 19.44 -23.59 6.33
C SER A 289 18.27 -23.17 7.22
N PHE A 290 17.58 -22.11 6.83
CA PHE A 290 16.37 -21.62 7.47
C PHE A 290 15.38 -21.20 6.40
N PHE A 291 14.13 -21.63 6.57
CA PHE A 291 13.05 -21.38 5.63
C PHE A 291 12.00 -20.44 6.23
N ASP A 292 11.50 -19.53 5.41
CA ASP A 292 10.30 -18.74 5.69
C ASP A 292 9.20 -19.17 4.71
N ILE A 293 8.10 -19.70 5.23
CA ILE A 293 7.04 -20.37 4.48
C ILE A 293 5.76 -19.53 4.62
N GLU A 294 5.61 -18.52 3.76
CA GLU A 294 4.49 -17.59 3.81
C GLU A 294 3.27 -18.14 3.08
N THR A 295 2.13 -18.21 3.77
CA THR A 295 0.86 -18.63 3.18
C THR A 295 0.01 -17.41 2.85
N ALA A 296 -0.53 -17.33 1.63
CA ALA A 296 -1.38 -16.19 1.27
C ALA A 296 -2.73 -16.20 2.01
N SER A 297 -3.33 -15.02 2.10
CA SER A 297 -4.66 -14.83 2.70
C SER A 297 -5.73 -15.69 2.05
N LEU A 298 -6.51 -16.37 2.90
CA LEU A 298 -7.64 -17.20 2.49
C LEU A 298 -8.73 -16.42 1.74
N ILE A 299 -8.86 -15.11 2.01
CA ILE A 299 -9.90 -14.26 1.43
C ILE A 299 -9.35 -13.25 0.42
N CYS A 300 -8.14 -13.50 -0.07
CA CYS A 300 -7.54 -12.85 -1.23
C CYS A 300 -7.28 -13.88 -2.34
N TYR A 301 -6.96 -13.45 -3.56
CA TYR A 301 -6.41 -14.37 -4.57
C TYR A 301 -5.06 -14.94 -4.10
N PRO A 302 -4.78 -16.26 -4.26
CA PRO A 302 -5.62 -17.31 -4.87
C PRO A 302 -6.54 -18.06 -3.90
N SER A 303 -6.66 -17.61 -2.65
CA SER A 303 -7.40 -18.23 -1.55
C SER A 303 -6.84 -19.61 -1.16
N PRO A 304 -5.54 -19.72 -0.86
CA PRO A 304 -4.92 -21.01 -0.61
C PRO A 304 -5.14 -21.50 0.83
N ALA A 305 -4.89 -22.78 1.00
CA ALA A 305 -4.47 -23.38 2.27
C ALA A 305 -3.28 -24.29 1.97
N ARG A 306 -2.39 -24.56 2.93
CA ARG A 306 -1.25 -25.49 2.71
C ARG A 306 -1.40 -26.77 3.53
N ILE A 307 -0.89 -27.86 2.98
CA ILE A 307 -0.59 -29.10 3.68
C ILE A 307 0.92 -29.32 3.62
N VAL A 308 1.56 -29.44 4.78
CA VAL A 308 2.98 -29.73 4.88
C VAL A 308 3.19 -31.04 5.62
N THR A 309 3.87 -31.99 5.00
CA THR A 309 4.29 -33.22 5.67
C THR A 309 5.76 -33.14 6.02
N VAL A 310 6.06 -33.03 7.31
CA VAL A 310 7.43 -33.02 7.81
C VAL A 310 7.81 -34.44 8.21
N THR A 311 8.75 -35.03 7.48
CA THR A 311 9.25 -36.38 7.73
C THR A 311 10.65 -36.33 8.30
N ARG A 312 10.86 -37.02 9.41
CA ARG A 312 12.14 -37.14 10.11
C ARG A 312 12.66 -38.56 9.99
N LYS A 313 13.89 -38.71 9.52
CA LYS A 313 14.60 -39.99 9.41
C LYS A 313 15.96 -39.91 10.09
N GLU A 314 16.17 -40.79 11.06
CA GLU A 314 17.49 -40.98 11.67
C GLU A 314 18.26 -42.06 10.88
N MET A 315 19.44 -41.71 10.37
CA MET A 315 20.37 -42.64 9.72
C MET A 315 21.81 -42.31 10.14
N ASP A 316 22.56 -43.31 10.62
CA ASP A 316 24.00 -43.21 10.93
C ASP A 316 24.38 -42.04 11.85
N GLY A 317 23.54 -41.73 12.85
CA GLY A 317 23.74 -40.62 13.78
C GLY A 317 23.42 -39.24 13.22
N GLN A 318 22.92 -39.15 11.98
CA GLN A 318 22.42 -37.94 11.36
C GLN A 318 20.89 -37.96 11.31
N THR A 319 20.29 -36.79 11.55
CA THR A 319 18.86 -36.58 11.33
C THR A 319 18.69 -35.90 9.98
N ARG A 320 17.87 -36.52 9.11
CA ARG A 320 17.44 -35.93 7.85
C ARG A 320 15.96 -35.59 7.94
N GLU A 321 15.64 -34.34 7.67
CA GLU A 321 14.28 -33.83 7.69
C GLU A 321 13.87 -33.49 6.26
N ASN A 322 12.63 -33.84 5.89
CA ASN A 322 12.05 -33.55 4.60
C ASN A 322 10.72 -32.85 4.81
N PHE A 323 10.58 -31.68 4.19
CA PHE A 323 9.33 -30.93 4.17
C PHE A 323 8.73 -31.09 2.78
N ASP A 324 7.52 -31.62 2.74
CA ASP A 324 6.73 -31.79 1.52
C ASP A 324 5.54 -30.84 1.60
N VAL A 325 5.61 -29.72 0.87
CA VAL A 325 4.64 -28.63 0.89
C VAL A 325 3.72 -28.74 -0.31
N HIS A 326 2.42 -28.76 -0.07
CA HIS A 326 1.37 -28.76 -1.09
C HIS A 326 0.36 -27.65 -0.83
N THR A 327 0.10 -26.84 -1.84
CA THR A 327 -0.87 -25.74 -1.77
C THR A 327 -2.22 -26.17 -2.36
N LEU A 328 -3.26 -26.06 -1.55
CA LEU A 328 -4.64 -26.34 -1.91
C LEU A 328 -5.32 -25.07 -2.40
N ILE A 329 -5.36 -24.91 -3.72
CA ILE A 329 -6.17 -23.92 -4.42
C ILE A 329 -7.40 -24.57 -5.07
N HIS A 330 -8.29 -23.75 -5.64
CA HIS A 330 -9.52 -24.17 -6.30
C HIS A 330 -10.54 -24.87 -5.39
N THR A 331 -10.58 -24.49 -4.11
CA THR A 331 -11.58 -25.02 -3.16
C THR A 331 -12.99 -24.62 -3.58
N ASP A 332 -13.93 -25.56 -3.49
CA ASP A 332 -15.36 -25.32 -3.70
C ASP A 332 -15.97 -24.80 -2.38
N ALA A 333 -16.41 -23.54 -2.38
CA ALA A 333 -17.07 -22.93 -1.22
C ALA A 333 -18.55 -23.30 -1.11
N GLY A 334 -19.10 -23.95 -2.13
CA GLY A 334 -20.50 -24.35 -2.17
C GLY A 334 -21.43 -23.15 -2.32
N THR A 335 -22.63 -23.28 -1.73
CA THR A 335 -23.68 -22.26 -1.78
C THR A 335 -23.90 -21.67 -0.41
N PHE A 336 -23.93 -20.34 -0.31
CA PHE A 336 -24.14 -19.59 0.91
C PHE A 336 -25.00 -18.35 0.64
N VAL A 337 -25.47 -17.70 1.69
CA VAL A 337 -26.19 -16.43 1.59
C VAL A 337 -25.17 -15.30 1.74
N ASN A 338 -25.11 -14.42 0.75
CA ASN A 338 -24.27 -13.23 0.81
C ASN A 338 -24.83 -12.29 1.91
N PRO A 339 -24.04 -11.93 2.93
CA PRO A 339 -24.54 -11.17 4.07
C PRO A 339 -24.81 -9.69 3.75
N GLU A 340 -24.21 -9.14 2.69
CA GLU A 340 -24.51 -7.77 2.22
C GLU A 340 -25.86 -7.75 1.50
N THR A 341 -26.06 -8.62 0.50
CA THR A 341 -27.24 -8.55 -0.38
C THR A 341 -28.43 -9.38 0.11
N GLY A 342 -28.20 -10.36 0.98
CA GLY A 342 -29.18 -11.37 1.37
C GLY A 342 -29.50 -12.40 0.28
N GLU A 343 -28.81 -12.33 -0.86
CA GLU A 343 -29.03 -13.25 -1.99
C GLU A 343 -28.22 -14.54 -1.83
N THR A 344 -28.74 -15.62 -2.43
CA THR A 344 -28.00 -16.88 -2.49
C THR A 344 -26.91 -16.79 -3.56
N GLN A 345 -25.70 -17.18 -3.19
CA GLN A 345 -24.52 -17.17 -4.04
C GLN A 345 -23.85 -18.54 -4.01
N THR A 346 -23.34 -18.98 -5.16
CA THR A 346 -22.59 -20.23 -5.30
C THR A 346 -21.19 -19.96 -5.85
N VAL A 347 -20.17 -20.47 -5.17
CA VAL A 347 -18.76 -20.32 -5.57
C VAL A 347 -18.10 -21.70 -5.66
N HIS A 348 -18.04 -22.26 -6.87
CA HIS A 348 -17.48 -23.59 -7.12
C HIS A 348 -15.95 -23.65 -7.12
N ASN A 349 -15.29 -22.50 -7.27
CA ASN A 349 -13.83 -22.39 -7.33
C ASN A 349 -13.43 -21.05 -6.74
N MET A 350 -12.99 -21.08 -5.48
CA MET A 350 -12.56 -19.89 -4.73
C MET A 350 -11.47 -19.12 -5.47
N THR A 351 -10.48 -19.81 -6.06
CA THR A 351 -9.37 -19.14 -6.78
C THR A 351 -9.84 -18.41 -8.03
N ALA A 352 -10.69 -19.05 -8.85
CA ALA A 352 -11.24 -18.42 -10.05
C ALA A 352 -12.14 -17.23 -9.69
N TYR A 353 -12.91 -17.36 -8.61
CA TYR A 353 -13.73 -16.28 -8.07
C TYR A 353 -12.86 -15.14 -7.52
N ALA A 354 -11.83 -15.44 -6.74
CA ALA A 354 -10.92 -14.46 -6.15
C ALA A 354 -10.14 -13.66 -7.20
N LYS A 355 -9.88 -14.25 -8.38
CA LYS A 355 -9.13 -13.60 -9.46
C LYS A 355 -9.78 -12.30 -9.94
N GLN A 356 -11.11 -12.16 -9.78
CA GLN A 356 -11.82 -10.93 -10.15
C GLN A 356 -11.64 -9.78 -9.13
N TYR A 357 -11.08 -10.04 -7.95
CA TYR A 357 -10.85 -9.08 -6.87
C TYR A 357 -9.40 -8.54 -6.86
N GLY A 358 -8.89 -8.19 -8.04
CA GLY A 358 -7.62 -7.46 -8.18
C GLY A 358 -7.77 -5.97 -7.84
N PHE A 359 -6.70 -5.20 -8.05
CA PHE A 359 -6.77 -3.74 -8.06
C PHE A 359 -7.76 -3.28 -9.13
N ASP A 360 -8.75 -2.46 -8.74
CA ASP A 360 -9.60 -1.73 -9.68
C ASP A 360 -9.35 -0.22 -9.57
N THR A 361 -9.79 0.52 -10.59
CA THR A 361 -9.62 1.98 -10.62
C THR A 361 -10.31 2.68 -9.44
N ASN A 362 -11.50 2.24 -9.02
CA ASN A 362 -12.24 2.88 -7.94
C ASN A 362 -11.53 2.70 -6.59
N MET A 363 -10.96 1.52 -6.36
CA MET A 363 -10.15 1.22 -5.18
C MET A 363 -8.90 2.10 -5.16
N LEU A 364 -8.15 2.17 -6.27
CA LEU A 364 -6.97 3.04 -6.36
C LEU A 364 -7.31 4.52 -6.12
N GLU A 365 -8.40 5.00 -6.73
CA GLU A 365 -8.90 6.35 -6.54
C GLU A 365 -9.29 6.63 -5.08
N THR A 366 -9.99 5.69 -4.44
CA THR A 366 -10.46 5.81 -3.05
C THR A 366 -9.29 5.77 -2.06
N THR A 367 -8.38 4.81 -2.22
CA THR A 367 -7.17 4.69 -1.40
C THR A 367 -6.26 5.90 -1.54
N ALA A 368 -6.07 6.41 -2.75
CA ALA A 368 -5.28 7.63 -2.97
C ALA A 368 -5.89 8.83 -2.25
N VAL A 369 -7.22 9.03 -2.36
CA VAL A 369 -7.92 10.13 -1.69
C VAL A 369 -7.84 10.00 -0.17
N HIS A 370 -8.03 8.79 0.37
CA HIS A 370 -7.93 8.53 1.80
C HIS A 370 -6.54 8.83 2.35
N ASN A 371 -5.49 8.33 1.69
CA ASN A 371 -4.10 8.58 2.06
C ASN A 371 -3.75 10.07 1.97
N LEU A 372 -4.24 10.77 0.95
CA LEU A 372 -4.06 12.22 0.83
C LEU A 372 -4.73 12.96 2.01
N ARG A 373 -5.96 12.59 2.36
CA ARG A 373 -6.66 13.16 3.53
C ARG A 373 -5.90 12.90 4.83
N LYS A 374 -5.38 11.67 5.04
CA LYS A 374 -4.51 11.32 6.20
C LYS A 374 -3.25 12.18 6.23
N PHE A 375 -2.57 12.36 5.10
CA PHE A 375 -1.39 13.20 4.99
C PHE A 375 -1.68 14.66 5.38
N PHE A 376 -2.79 15.24 4.89
CA PHE A 376 -3.17 16.60 5.30
C PHE A 376 -3.58 16.70 6.77
N LYS A 377 -4.19 15.66 7.34
CA LYS A 377 -4.45 15.58 8.79
C LYS A 377 -3.13 15.54 9.57
N TYR A 378 -2.16 14.74 9.13
CA TYR A 378 -0.81 14.67 9.71
C TYR A 378 -0.09 16.02 9.66
N LEU A 379 -0.14 16.73 8.52
CA LEU A 379 0.47 18.06 8.40
C LEU A 379 -0.21 19.12 9.27
N LYS A 380 -1.51 18.96 9.58
CA LYS A 380 -2.19 19.84 10.54
C LYS A 380 -1.69 19.62 11.97
N THR A 381 -1.32 18.39 12.33
CA THR A 381 -0.83 18.03 13.67
C THR A 381 0.70 18.14 13.80
N HIS A 382 1.44 18.27 12.69
CA HIS A 382 2.92 18.39 12.65
C HIS A 382 3.36 19.63 11.84
N PRO A 383 3.16 20.86 12.39
CA PRO A 383 3.46 22.11 11.70
C PRO A 383 4.95 22.32 11.41
N ASP A 384 5.85 21.68 12.16
CA ASP A 384 7.30 21.65 11.94
C ASP A 384 7.68 20.98 10.60
N LYS A 385 6.95 19.94 10.20
CA LYS A 385 7.14 19.24 8.92
C LYS A 385 6.52 19.98 7.74
N LYS A 386 5.53 20.83 7.99
CA LYS A 386 4.82 21.60 6.96
C LYS A 386 5.76 22.45 6.10
N ALA A 387 6.76 23.09 6.71
CA ALA A 387 7.74 23.90 5.98
C ALA A 387 8.64 23.07 5.07
N ALA A 388 9.05 21.87 5.49
CA ALA A 388 9.89 20.98 4.68
C ALA A 388 9.16 20.44 3.44
N TYR A 389 7.89 20.03 3.59
CA TYR A 389 7.06 19.60 2.47
C TYR A 389 6.64 20.78 1.58
N HIS A 390 6.39 21.95 2.17
CA HIS A 390 6.16 23.20 1.44
C HIS A 390 7.33 23.51 0.52
N ASN A 391 8.56 23.55 1.04
CA ASN A 391 9.76 23.84 0.25
C ASN A 391 10.01 22.82 -0.87
N LYS A 392 9.70 21.53 -0.66
CA LYS A 392 9.79 20.53 -1.74
C LYS A 392 8.83 20.80 -2.89
N ILE A 393 7.59 21.22 -2.59
CA ILE A 393 6.57 21.56 -3.59
C ILE A 393 6.88 22.92 -4.25
N VAL A 394 7.33 23.90 -3.48
CA VAL A 394 7.78 25.22 -3.96
C VAL A 394 8.92 25.05 -4.97
N ASN A 395 9.98 24.31 -4.62
CA ASN A 395 11.11 24.07 -5.50
C ASN A 395 10.71 23.32 -6.79
N ALA A 396 9.70 22.46 -6.72
CA ALA A 396 9.16 21.78 -7.90
C ALA A 396 8.38 22.73 -8.81
N ILE A 397 7.74 23.77 -8.27
CA ILE A 397 6.94 24.77 -8.99
C ILE A 397 7.79 25.93 -9.51
N ASP A 398 8.73 26.45 -8.70
CA ASP A 398 9.67 27.51 -9.09
C ASP A 398 10.52 27.09 -10.30
N GLY A 399 10.90 25.81 -10.37
CA GLY A 399 11.52 25.25 -11.57
C GLY A 399 10.67 25.45 -12.83
N LEU A 400 9.34 25.28 -12.75
CA LEU A 400 8.40 25.35 -13.89
C LEU A 400 8.23 26.76 -14.48
N LEU A 401 8.50 27.80 -13.69
CA LEU A 401 8.10 29.18 -14.00
C LEU A 401 9.25 30.10 -14.43
N VAL A 402 10.49 29.74 -14.12
CA VAL A 402 11.67 30.60 -14.35
C VAL A 402 12.19 30.58 -15.81
N GLU A 403 11.79 29.62 -16.66
CA GLU A 403 12.23 29.58 -18.07
C GLU A 403 11.21 30.17 -19.08
N ARG A 404 11.20 31.51 -19.12
CA ARG A 404 10.88 32.45 -20.23
C ARG A 404 9.52 32.36 -20.95
N LEU A 405 8.53 33.09 -20.43
CA LEU A 405 7.39 33.63 -21.19
C LEU A 405 7.82 34.82 -22.08
N HIS A 406 8.03 34.59 -23.39
CA HIS A 406 8.03 35.67 -24.40
C HIS A 406 6.70 35.67 -25.17
N VAL A 407 5.66 36.30 -24.62
CA VAL A 407 4.42 36.53 -25.37
C VAL A 407 4.58 37.77 -26.25
N GLN A 408 5.04 37.59 -27.50
CA GLN A 408 4.90 38.63 -28.54
C GLN A 408 3.78 38.25 -29.51
N ASP A 409 2.53 38.69 -29.24
CA ASP A 409 1.46 38.62 -30.26
C ASP A 409 1.75 39.64 -31.38
N ARG A 410 1.88 39.13 -32.63
CA ARG A 410 2.13 39.90 -33.86
C ARG A 410 1.09 41.00 -34.13
N ARG A 411 -0.13 40.91 -33.61
CA ARG A 411 -1.22 41.88 -33.78
C ARG A 411 -1.08 43.09 -32.84
N MET A 412 -0.63 42.87 -31.61
CA MET A 412 -0.37 43.93 -30.62
C MET A 412 0.80 44.83 -31.08
N LYS A 413 1.81 44.21 -31.69
CA LYS A 413 2.95 44.89 -32.32
C LYS A 413 2.53 45.80 -33.49
N LYS A 414 1.53 45.39 -34.28
CA LYS A 414 0.96 46.20 -35.38
C LYS A 414 0.12 47.39 -34.88
N ALA A 415 -0.46 47.31 -33.68
CA ALA A 415 -1.22 48.39 -33.05
C ALA A 415 -0.34 49.36 -32.22
N GLY A 416 0.98 49.15 -32.19
CA GLY A 416 1.91 49.97 -31.39
C GLY A 416 1.81 49.74 -29.88
N ILE A 417 1.26 48.60 -29.45
CA ILE A 417 1.13 48.22 -28.03
C ILE A 417 2.28 47.28 -27.69
N HIS A 418 3.19 47.74 -26.83
CA HIS A 418 4.23 46.92 -26.23
C HIS A 418 3.74 46.45 -24.86
N VAL A 419 3.63 45.13 -24.69
CA VAL A 419 3.36 44.50 -23.40
C VAL A 419 4.59 43.66 -23.08
N SER A 420 5.36 44.07 -22.08
CA SER A 420 6.47 43.26 -21.55
C SER A 420 6.11 42.76 -20.16
N VAL A 421 6.32 41.47 -19.94
CA VAL A 421 6.12 40.83 -18.63
C VAL A 421 7.42 40.94 -17.84
N ASN A 422 7.36 41.42 -16.59
CA ASN A 422 8.54 41.60 -15.75
C ASN A 422 8.87 40.34 -14.95
N ALA A 423 10.09 39.80 -15.09
CA ALA A 423 10.53 38.60 -14.38
C ALA A 423 10.47 38.73 -12.84
N GLN A 424 10.82 39.89 -12.27
CA GLN A 424 10.70 40.14 -10.83
C GLN A 424 9.24 40.26 -10.36
N GLY A 425 8.34 40.65 -11.27
CA GLY A 425 6.89 40.67 -11.01
C GLY A 425 6.26 39.27 -11.02
N ILE A 426 6.85 38.33 -11.78
CA ILE A 426 6.45 36.92 -11.78
C ILE A 426 6.80 36.28 -10.43
N GLU A 427 8.04 36.43 -9.95
CA GLU A 427 8.49 35.90 -8.65
C GLU A 427 7.61 36.41 -7.49
N GLY A 428 7.36 37.72 -7.41
CA GLY A 428 6.52 38.29 -6.35
C GLY A 428 5.02 37.95 -6.44
N ALA A 429 4.51 37.57 -7.62
CA ALA A 429 3.15 37.04 -7.75
C ALA A 429 3.07 35.58 -7.31
N LEU A 430 4.14 34.81 -7.54
CA LEU A 430 4.24 33.38 -7.18
C LEU A 430 4.43 33.16 -5.69
N ASP A 431 5.17 34.02 -4.99
CA ASP A 431 5.30 34.01 -3.52
C ASP A 431 3.94 34.08 -2.80
N ASP A 432 2.95 34.72 -3.43
CA ASP A 432 1.56 34.80 -2.94
C ASP A 432 0.70 33.59 -3.33
N VAL A 433 1.07 32.89 -4.41
CA VAL A 433 0.38 31.73 -4.99
C VAL A 433 0.70 30.46 -4.23
N ILE A 434 1.99 30.26 -3.99
CA ILE A 434 2.54 28.97 -3.59
C ILE A 434 2.13 28.55 -2.16
N PRO A 435 2.04 29.43 -1.15
CA PRO A 435 1.52 29.09 0.18
C PRO A 435 0.04 28.66 0.17
N LYS A 436 -0.73 29.05 -0.85
CA LYS A 436 -2.19 28.83 -0.93
C LYS A 436 -2.59 27.60 -1.75
N LEU A 437 -1.64 26.94 -2.42
CA LEU A 437 -1.86 25.62 -3.00
C LEU A 437 -2.17 24.57 -1.91
N PHE A 438 -1.66 24.76 -0.68
CA PHE A 438 -2.03 23.96 0.51
C PHE A 438 -3.44 24.29 1.05
N SER A 439 -4.11 25.30 0.49
CA SER A 439 -5.47 25.74 0.86
C SER A 439 -6.50 25.51 -0.25
N LEU A 440 -6.16 24.71 -1.27
CA LEU A 440 -7.12 24.26 -2.26
C LEU A 440 -8.35 23.66 -1.57
N ASN A 441 -9.52 23.91 -2.16
CA ASN A 441 -10.75 23.27 -1.71
C ASN A 441 -10.54 21.74 -1.70
N PRO A 442 -10.78 21.05 -0.56
CA PRO A 442 -10.67 19.60 -0.47
C PRO A 442 -11.39 18.86 -1.60
N ASP A 443 -12.55 19.34 -2.05
CA ASP A 443 -13.34 18.70 -3.11
C ASP A 443 -12.64 18.75 -4.48
N VAL A 444 -12.01 19.90 -4.79
CA VAL A 444 -11.24 20.09 -6.03
C VAL A 444 -10.01 19.19 -6.02
N ARG A 445 -9.30 19.14 -4.89
CA ARG A 445 -8.11 18.32 -4.71
C ARG A 445 -8.42 16.83 -4.82
N ASP A 446 -9.47 16.37 -4.14
CA ASP A 446 -9.88 14.97 -4.17
C ASP A 446 -10.34 14.59 -5.59
N SER A 447 -11.12 15.45 -6.26
CA SER A 447 -11.55 15.24 -7.66
C SER A 447 -10.40 15.20 -8.66
N LEU A 448 -9.37 16.02 -8.45
CA LEU A 448 -8.17 16.04 -9.28
C LEU A 448 -7.36 14.75 -9.12
N LEU A 449 -7.14 14.32 -7.88
CA LEU A 449 -6.43 13.08 -7.60
C LEU A 449 -7.15 11.86 -8.18
N ARG A 450 -8.47 11.79 -8.04
CA ARG A 450 -9.28 10.72 -8.65
C ARG A 450 -9.09 10.65 -10.16
N ARG A 451 -9.18 11.79 -10.84
CA ARG A 451 -8.97 11.86 -12.31
C ARG A 451 -7.56 11.43 -12.70
N THR A 452 -6.54 11.87 -11.98
CA THR A 452 -5.14 11.50 -12.23
C THR A 452 -4.91 10.01 -12.05
N VAL A 453 -5.31 9.44 -10.91
CA VAL A 453 -5.15 8.01 -10.62
C VAL A 453 -5.96 7.16 -11.60
N GLY A 454 -7.20 7.56 -11.88
CA GLY A 454 -8.04 6.87 -12.83
C GLY A 454 -7.46 6.89 -14.25
N ALA A 455 -6.97 8.03 -14.73
CA ALA A 455 -6.34 8.13 -16.04
C ALA A 455 -5.06 7.29 -16.14
N MET A 456 -4.23 7.30 -15.10
CA MET A 456 -3.03 6.45 -15.05
C MET A 456 -3.38 4.96 -15.10
N SER A 457 -4.40 4.51 -14.36
CA SER A 457 -4.79 3.11 -14.33
C SER A 457 -5.32 2.58 -15.68
N ARG A 458 -5.82 3.47 -16.54
CA ARG A 458 -6.45 3.14 -17.83
C ARG A 458 -5.52 3.29 -19.03
N VAL A 459 -4.22 3.47 -18.82
CA VAL A 459 -3.27 3.57 -19.92
C VAL A 459 -3.19 2.22 -20.63
N ASP A 460 -3.60 2.18 -21.90
CA ASP A 460 -3.49 0.99 -22.74
C ASP A 460 -2.02 0.65 -22.99
N VAL A 461 -1.66 -0.61 -22.76
CA VAL A 461 -0.32 -1.16 -23.01
C VAL A 461 -0.31 -2.04 -24.25
N THR A 462 -1.28 -2.95 -24.39
CA THR A 462 -1.38 -3.84 -25.57
C THR A 462 -2.72 -4.54 -25.68
N ASN A 463 -3.27 -4.66 -26.90
CA ASN A 463 -4.47 -5.47 -27.21
C ASN A 463 -5.67 -5.26 -26.25
N GLY A 464 -5.92 -4.01 -25.84
CA GLY A 464 -7.01 -3.67 -24.92
C GLY A 464 -6.75 -4.01 -23.45
N ARG A 465 -5.52 -4.38 -23.10
CA ARG A 465 -5.04 -4.48 -21.72
C ARG A 465 -4.38 -3.17 -21.33
N THR A 466 -4.60 -2.79 -20.09
CA THR A 466 -4.13 -1.57 -19.45
C THR A 466 -2.93 -1.83 -18.55
N ILE A 467 -2.28 -0.77 -18.09
CA ILE A 467 -1.22 -0.88 -17.08
C ILE A 467 -1.73 -1.50 -15.78
N LEU A 468 -3.01 -1.26 -15.42
CA LEU A 468 -3.64 -1.89 -14.26
C LEU A 468 -3.78 -3.40 -14.43
N ASP A 469 -4.10 -3.87 -15.64
CA ASP A 469 -4.15 -5.30 -15.93
C ASP A 469 -2.76 -5.94 -15.79
N TYR A 470 -1.72 -5.26 -16.24
CA TYR A 470 -0.34 -5.70 -16.04
C TYR A 470 0.07 -5.73 -14.56
N THR A 471 -0.25 -4.69 -13.79
CA THR A 471 -0.02 -4.66 -12.35
C THR A 471 -0.76 -5.80 -11.64
N ASN A 472 -2.04 -6.00 -11.96
CA ASN A 472 -2.81 -7.12 -11.42
C ASN A 472 -2.21 -8.47 -11.78
N TYR A 473 -1.78 -8.64 -13.03
CA TYR A 473 -1.19 -9.89 -13.49
C TYR A 473 0.09 -10.23 -12.74
N ILE A 474 1.03 -9.29 -12.61
CA ILE A 474 2.27 -9.50 -11.85
C ILE A 474 1.96 -9.77 -10.38
N TYR A 475 1.15 -8.91 -9.77
CA TYR A 475 0.79 -9.02 -8.37
C TYR A 475 0.11 -10.35 -8.04
N GLN A 476 -0.93 -10.71 -8.79
CA GLN A 476 -1.67 -11.95 -8.56
C GLN A 476 -0.77 -13.17 -8.78
N ARG A 477 0.15 -13.15 -9.74
CA ARG A 477 1.09 -14.27 -9.93
C ARG A 477 1.97 -14.51 -8.70
N HIS A 478 2.49 -13.43 -8.13
CA HIS A 478 3.25 -13.49 -6.88
C HIS A 478 2.41 -14.03 -5.72
N LEU A 479 1.19 -13.50 -5.56
CA LEU A 479 0.27 -14.01 -4.52
C LEU A 479 -0.06 -15.50 -4.69
N ALA A 480 0.02 -16.02 -5.90
CA ALA A 480 -0.28 -17.41 -6.21
C ALA A 480 0.95 -18.31 -6.28
N GLY A 481 2.16 -17.84 -5.96
CA GLY A 481 3.39 -18.64 -6.05
C GLY A 481 3.66 -19.11 -7.47
N LEU A 482 3.46 -18.22 -8.45
CA LEU A 482 3.63 -18.50 -9.88
C LEU A 482 4.84 -17.78 -10.47
N ASP A 483 5.76 -17.30 -9.63
CA ASP A 483 6.88 -16.45 -10.05
C ASP A 483 7.89 -17.23 -10.88
N GLY A 484 8.14 -18.50 -10.54
CA GLY A 484 8.97 -19.42 -11.35
C GLY A 484 8.33 -19.87 -12.68
N THR A 485 7.08 -19.51 -12.97
CA THR A 485 6.41 -19.96 -14.21
C THR A 485 6.63 -19.00 -15.38
N PRO A 486 6.61 -19.43 -16.66
CA PRO A 486 6.75 -18.50 -17.79
C PRO A 486 5.67 -17.40 -17.81
N HIS A 487 6.06 -16.18 -18.20
CA HIS A 487 5.11 -15.08 -18.41
C HIS A 487 4.35 -15.22 -19.73
N GLU A 488 3.09 -14.76 -19.76
CA GLU A 488 2.31 -14.61 -20.98
C GLU A 488 2.92 -13.55 -21.92
N ASP A 489 2.82 -13.76 -23.24
CA ASP A 489 3.44 -12.91 -24.26
C ASP A 489 3.09 -11.42 -24.14
N TRP A 490 1.83 -11.09 -23.80
CA TRP A 490 1.40 -9.70 -23.64
C TRP A 490 2.06 -9.01 -22.45
N ALA A 491 2.41 -9.76 -21.40
CA ALA A 491 3.06 -9.23 -20.21
C ALA A 491 4.53 -8.93 -20.50
N LEU A 492 5.20 -9.80 -21.26
CA LEU A 492 6.55 -9.54 -21.78
C LEU A 492 6.57 -8.31 -22.68
N HIS A 493 5.60 -8.20 -23.61
CA HIS A 493 5.47 -7.03 -24.46
C HIS A 493 5.20 -5.74 -23.65
N THR A 494 4.39 -5.83 -22.59
CA THR A 494 4.13 -4.68 -21.70
C THR A 494 5.39 -4.23 -20.98
N ARG A 495 6.23 -5.18 -20.52
CA ARG A 495 7.53 -4.86 -19.91
C ARG A 495 8.43 -4.09 -20.88
N ASP A 496 8.51 -4.54 -22.14
CA ASP A 496 9.30 -3.87 -23.17
C ASP A 496 8.74 -2.47 -23.48
N PHE A 497 7.41 -2.33 -23.58
CA PHE A 497 6.73 -1.04 -23.71
C PHE A 497 7.08 -0.07 -22.57
N LEU A 498 7.12 -0.56 -21.32
CA LEU A 498 7.52 0.26 -20.17
C LEU A 498 8.99 0.68 -20.23
N ALA A 499 9.89 -0.25 -20.57
CA ALA A 499 11.32 0.01 -20.70
C ALA A 499 11.64 1.04 -21.79
N GLU A 500 10.85 1.08 -22.87
CA GLU A 500 10.95 2.06 -23.95
C GLU A 500 10.28 3.41 -23.62
N GLY A 501 9.68 3.55 -22.43
CA GLY A 501 9.05 4.77 -21.98
C GLY A 501 7.61 4.96 -22.47
N GLY A 502 6.88 3.88 -22.72
CA GLY A 502 5.51 3.90 -23.26
C GLY A 502 4.49 4.71 -22.45
N LEU A 503 4.74 5.01 -21.17
CA LEU A 503 3.87 5.86 -20.35
C LEU A 503 4.02 7.37 -20.61
N THR A 504 4.95 7.79 -21.48
CA THR A 504 5.30 9.22 -21.68
C THR A 504 4.09 10.10 -22.00
N ASP A 505 3.30 9.70 -22.98
CA ASP A 505 2.22 10.54 -23.50
C ASP A 505 1.06 10.62 -22.48
N ALA A 506 0.80 9.51 -21.79
CA ALA A 506 -0.17 9.46 -20.70
C ALA A 506 0.23 10.38 -19.53
N TYR A 507 1.49 10.29 -19.06
CA TYR A 507 2.01 11.19 -18.04
C TYR A 507 1.93 12.66 -18.46
N THR A 508 2.33 12.96 -19.69
CA THR A 508 2.30 14.32 -20.26
C THR A 508 0.89 14.88 -20.26
N SER A 509 -0.07 14.10 -20.74
CA SER A 509 -1.48 14.49 -20.81
C SER A 509 -2.06 14.74 -19.41
N ILE A 510 -1.89 13.77 -18.51
CA ILE A 510 -2.43 13.82 -17.14
C ILE A 510 -1.84 14.97 -16.34
N PHE A 511 -0.53 15.19 -16.43
CA PHE A 511 0.14 16.30 -15.75
C PHE A 511 -0.28 17.66 -16.33
N THR A 512 -0.47 17.74 -17.65
CA THR A 512 -0.97 18.97 -18.31
C THR A 512 -2.38 19.30 -17.83
N GLU A 513 -3.27 18.32 -17.77
CA GLU A 513 -4.62 18.51 -17.21
C GLU A 513 -4.58 18.93 -15.75
N LEU A 514 -3.70 18.31 -14.95
CA LEU A 514 -3.49 18.64 -13.53
C LEU A 514 -3.08 20.11 -13.36
N VAL A 515 -2.05 20.54 -14.10
CA VAL A 515 -1.53 21.91 -14.07
C VAL A 515 -2.57 22.91 -14.56
N MET A 516 -3.32 22.59 -15.61
CA MET A 516 -4.35 23.47 -16.16
C MET A 516 -5.57 23.61 -15.23
N ALA A 517 -5.97 22.53 -14.55
CA ALA A 517 -7.03 22.57 -13.54
C ALA A 517 -6.60 23.37 -12.31
N LEU A 518 -5.38 23.15 -11.81
CA LEU A 518 -4.80 23.90 -10.69
C LEU A 518 -4.65 25.39 -11.03
N ALA A 519 -4.17 25.72 -12.23
CA ALA A 519 -4.03 27.10 -12.70
C ALA A 519 -5.40 27.76 -12.93
N GLY A 520 -6.37 27.04 -13.48
CA GLY A 520 -7.71 27.54 -13.79
C GLY A 520 -8.54 27.89 -12.55
N ASP A 521 -8.56 27.04 -11.54
CA ASP A 521 -9.30 27.29 -10.29
C ASP A 521 -8.57 28.30 -9.40
N TYR A 522 -7.24 28.25 -9.36
CA TYR A 522 -6.47 29.21 -8.56
C TYR A 522 -6.56 30.63 -9.14
N ALA A 523 -6.42 30.78 -10.45
CA ALA A 523 -6.55 32.08 -11.13
C ALA A 523 -7.91 32.73 -10.85
N GLN A 524 -8.99 31.94 -10.76
CA GLN A 524 -10.35 32.46 -10.50
C GLN A 524 -10.54 33.03 -9.09
N THR A 525 -9.72 32.64 -8.10
CA THR A 525 -9.84 33.11 -6.70
C THR A 525 -8.89 34.27 -6.37
N LEU A 526 -7.92 34.53 -7.22
CA LEU A 526 -6.95 35.61 -7.06
C LEU A 526 -7.53 36.96 -7.47
N SER A 527 -7.28 37.98 -6.65
CA SER A 527 -7.57 39.36 -7.03
C SER A 527 -6.64 39.82 -8.16
N VAL A 528 -7.18 40.57 -9.12
CA VAL A 528 -6.44 41.13 -10.26
C VAL A 528 -5.25 41.99 -9.82
N SER A 529 -5.39 42.71 -8.71
CA SER A 529 -4.33 43.53 -8.10
C SER A 529 -3.10 42.69 -7.73
N LYS A 530 -3.31 41.55 -7.08
CA LYS A 530 -2.24 40.62 -6.66
C LYS A 530 -1.52 39.97 -7.83
N ILE A 531 -2.27 39.60 -8.87
CA ILE A 531 -1.69 39.00 -10.08
C ILE A 531 -0.85 40.03 -10.84
N LEU A 532 -1.35 41.26 -10.94
CA LEU A 532 -0.63 42.32 -11.66
C LEU A 532 0.49 42.95 -10.82
N GLY A 533 0.60 42.63 -9.53
CA GLY A 533 1.50 43.31 -8.60
C GLY A 533 1.23 44.82 -8.54
N ALA A 534 -0.02 45.23 -8.76
CA ALA A 534 -0.38 46.63 -8.98
C ALA A 534 -1.75 47.00 -8.43
N ASP A 535 -1.83 48.11 -7.71
CA ASP A 535 -3.05 48.61 -7.07
C ASP A 535 -3.90 49.50 -7.99
N GLY A 536 -3.43 49.80 -9.19
CA GLY A 536 -4.12 50.68 -10.13
C GLY A 536 -3.28 51.08 -11.33
N ILE A 537 -3.84 51.95 -12.18
CA ILE A 537 -3.20 52.49 -13.38
C ILE A 537 -3.17 54.02 -13.30
N GLN A 538 -1.99 54.61 -13.42
CA GLN A 538 -1.81 56.05 -13.53
C GLN A 538 -2.34 56.59 -14.88
N LYS A 539 -2.59 57.91 -14.95
CA LYS A 539 -3.08 58.55 -16.18
C LYS A 539 -2.14 58.39 -17.39
N ASN A 540 -0.84 58.19 -17.15
CA ASN A 540 0.18 57.91 -18.17
C ASN A 540 0.33 56.41 -18.52
N LEU A 541 -0.57 55.56 -18.00
CA LEU A 541 -0.61 54.10 -18.12
C LEU A 541 0.43 53.30 -17.33
N ASN A 542 1.23 53.93 -16.50
CA ASN A 542 2.09 53.18 -15.59
C ASN A 542 1.22 52.46 -14.55
N LEU A 543 1.45 51.17 -14.34
CA LEU A 543 0.86 50.47 -13.21
C LEU A 543 1.41 51.06 -11.90
N ILE A 544 0.53 51.21 -10.91
CA ILE A 544 0.89 51.63 -9.56
C ILE A 544 1.31 50.37 -8.82
N PRO A 545 2.60 50.22 -8.45
CA PRO A 545 3.08 49.10 -7.65
C PRO A 545 2.21 48.84 -6.41
N SER A 546 1.87 47.58 -6.16
CA SER A 546 1.25 47.15 -4.91
C SER A 546 2.34 46.76 -3.91
N ASP A 547 2.34 47.34 -2.70
CA ASP A 547 3.21 46.97 -1.57
C ASP A 547 4.66 46.60 -1.93
N GLY A 548 5.39 47.51 -2.60
CA GLY A 548 6.81 47.32 -2.93
C GLY A 548 7.10 46.30 -4.05
N ARG A 549 6.06 45.73 -4.68
CA ARG A 549 6.22 44.77 -5.78
C ARG A 549 6.43 45.45 -7.12
N THR A 550 7.19 44.80 -7.97
CA THR A 550 7.31 45.23 -9.36
C THR A 550 6.06 44.77 -10.14
N PRO A 551 5.31 45.68 -10.79
CA PRO A 551 4.16 45.29 -11.57
C PRO A 551 4.50 44.26 -12.65
N LEU A 552 3.64 43.25 -12.79
CA LEU A 552 3.85 42.12 -13.69
C LEU A 552 3.89 42.57 -15.16
N VAL A 553 3.22 43.66 -15.51
CA VAL A 553 3.02 44.11 -16.89
C VAL A 553 3.40 45.58 -17.06
N ASP A 554 4.20 45.90 -18.08
CA ASP A 554 4.38 47.29 -18.54
C ASP A 554 3.43 47.59 -19.71
N LEU A 555 2.64 48.67 -19.58
CA LEU A 555 1.64 49.12 -20.55
C LEU A 555 2.04 50.41 -21.28
N SER A 556 3.30 50.84 -21.16
CA SER A 556 3.80 52.10 -21.73
C SER A 556 3.75 52.10 -23.27
N ALA A 557 2.75 52.76 -23.85
CA ALA A 557 2.60 52.93 -25.30
C ALA A 557 2.58 54.41 -25.71
N LYS A 558 3.43 54.80 -26.69
CA LYS A 558 3.58 56.20 -27.14
C LYS A 558 2.36 56.79 -27.89
N ARG A 559 1.37 55.99 -28.34
CA ARG A 559 0.21 56.50 -29.13
C ARG A 559 -1.18 55.88 -28.85
N GLY A 560 -1.32 54.90 -27.95
CA GLY A 560 -2.59 54.15 -27.76
C GLY A 560 -3.32 54.38 -26.41
N GLY A 561 -2.76 55.19 -25.50
CA GLY A 561 -3.10 55.06 -24.09
C GLY A 561 -4.50 55.47 -23.66
N ARG A 562 -5.11 56.47 -24.33
CA ARG A 562 -6.48 56.89 -24.04
C ARG A 562 -7.52 55.83 -24.42
N LEU A 563 -7.25 55.02 -25.45
CA LEU A 563 -8.12 53.94 -25.88
C LEU A 563 -8.07 52.77 -24.89
N ILE A 564 -6.88 52.42 -24.40
CA ILE A 564 -6.69 51.37 -23.38
C ILE A 564 -7.39 51.75 -22.06
N LEU A 565 -7.24 52.99 -21.61
CA LEU A 565 -7.90 53.47 -20.39
C LEU A 565 -9.43 53.49 -20.54
N ALA A 566 -9.94 53.83 -21.72
CA ALA A 566 -11.37 53.76 -22.03
C ALA A 566 -11.88 52.32 -22.09
N ILE A 567 -11.11 51.40 -22.66
CA ILE A 567 -11.41 49.95 -22.73
C ILE A 567 -11.47 49.35 -21.32
N VAL A 568 -10.45 49.57 -20.49
CA VAL A 568 -10.43 49.06 -19.10
C VAL A 568 -11.61 49.61 -18.31
N LYS A 569 -11.92 50.90 -18.44
CA LYS A 569 -13.04 51.55 -17.75
C LYS A 569 -14.41 51.04 -18.19
N TRP A 570 -14.58 50.66 -19.46
CA TRP A 570 -15.88 50.30 -20.04
C TRP A 570 -16.13 48.79 -20.07
N MET A 571 -15.07 47.99 -20.23
CA MET A 571 -15.14 46.54 -20.33
C MET A 571 -14.92 45.82 -19.02
N LEU A 572 -14.30 46.46 -18.01
CA LEU A 572 -13.97 45.87 -16.71
C LEU A 572 -14.42 46.77 -15.53
N PRO A 573 -15.71 47.15 -15.43
CA PRO A 573 -16.20 48.02 -14.36
C PRO A 573 -15.96 47.46 -12.95
N SER A 574 -16.03 46.14 -12.76
CA SER A 574 -15.82 45.47 -11.47
C SER A 574 -14.38 45.63 -10.96
N LEU A 575 -13.42 45.79 -11.88
CA LEU A 575 -12.01 46.00 -11.57
C LEU A 575 -11.74 47.38 -10.95
N ILE A 576 -12.54 48.41 -11.23
CA ILE A 576 -12.23 49.78 -10.78
C ILE A 576 -12.96 50.09 -9.47
N ALA A 577 -12.20 50.42 -8.42
CA ALA A 577 -12.74 50.85 -7.14
C ALA A 577 -13.09 52.34 -7.11
N LYS A 578 -12.13 53.18 -7.51
CA LYS A 578 -12.27 54.65 -7.50
C LYS A 578 -11.27 55.32 -8.44
N ARG A 579 -11.56 56.57 -8.78
CA ARG A 579 -10.63 57.45 -9.51
C ARG A 579 -10.03 58.46 -8.54
N ARG A 580 -8.71 58.61 -8.56
CA ARG A 580 -7.97 59.65 -7.81
C ARG A 580 -8.03 60.99 -8.54
N ASP A 581 -7.78 62.08 -7.81
CA ASP A 581 -7.84 63.46 -8.34
C ASP A 581 -6.79 63.72 -9.43
N ASP A 582 -5.65 63.02 -9.38
CA ASP A 582 -4.61 62.99 -10.43
C ASP A 582 -5.04 62.25 -11.71
N GLY A 583 -6.22 61.64 -11.70
CA GLY A 583 -6.81 60.89 -12.80
C GLY A 583 -6.44 59.42 -12.85
N ALA A 584 -5.68 58.89 -11.88
CA ALA A 584 -5.38 57.46 -11.78
C ALA A 584 -6.62 56.63 -11.43
N LEU A 585 -6.70 55.42 -11.99
CA LEU A 585 -7.75 54.44 -11.71
C LEU A 585 -7.23 53.43 -10.70
N MET A 586 -7.83 53.36 -9.51
CA MET A 586 -7.47 52.39 -8.48
C MET A 586 -8.27 51.10 -8.69
N PHE A 587 -7.57 49.96 -8.64
CA PHE A 587 -8.20 48.65 -8.70
C PHE A 587 -8.94 48.32 -7.41
N ARG A 588 -10.00 47.55 -7.53
CA ARG A 588 -10.70 46.93 -6.41
C ARG A 588 -9.89 45.73 -5.96
N GLN A 589 -9.35 45.81 -4.75
CA GLN A 589 -8.50 44.76 -4.16
C GLN A 589 -9.21 43.40 -4.00
N THR A 590 -10.54 43.40 -3.98
CA THR A 590 -11.36 42.18 -3.93
C THR A 590 -11.81 41.67 -5.30
N CYS A 591 -11.55 42.39 -6.39
CA CYS A 591 -11.98 41.97 -7.72
C CYS A 591 -11.10 40.82 -8.21
N THR A 592 -11.74 39.68 -8.44
CA THR A 592 -11.11 38.44 -8.91
C THR A 592 -11.04 38.37 -10.43
N ILE A 593 -10.27 37.41 -10.97
CA ILE A 593 -10.34 37.10 -12.40
C ILE A 593 -11.75 36.64 -12.80
N ALA A 594 -12.46 35.92 -11.94
CA ALA A 594 -13.83 35.48 -12.24
C ALA A 594 -14.77 36.68 -12.47
N ASP A 595 -14.65 37.74 -11.66
CA ASP A 595 -15.40 38.99 -11.82
C ASP A 595 -15.06 39.69 -13.14
N VAL A 596 -13.77 39.74 -13.49
CA VAL A 596 -13.30 40.29 -14.77
C VAL A 596 -13.84 39.49 -15.96
N ILE A 597 -13.85 38.17 -15.87
CA ILE A 597 -14.41 37.29 -16.91
C ILE A 597 -15.92 37.50 -17.03
N ALA A 598 -16.62 37.69 -15.91
CA ALA A 598 -18.05 37.99 -15.90
C ALA A 598 -18.36 39.32 -16.60
N ASP A 599 -17.60 40.39 -16.30
CA ASP A 599 -17.69 41.69 -16.98
C ASP A 599 -17.48 41.56 -18.49
N LEU A 600 -16.44 40.81 -18.89
CA LEU A 600 -16.14 40.57 -20.31
C LEU A 600 -17.23 39.75 -21.01
N LYS A 601 -17.89 38.80 -20.32
CA LYS A 601 -19.01 38.04 -20.88
C LYS A 601 -20.29 38.87 -21.00
N ALA A 602 -20.48 39.84 -20.10
CA ALA A 602 -21.64 40.73 -20.07
C ALA A 602 -21.55 41.89 -21.07
N ASN A 603 -20.35 42.33 -21.45
CA ASN A 603 -20.18 43.50 -22.33
C ASN A 603 -20.45 43.18 -23.83
N PRO A 604 -21.29 43.96 -24.55
CA PRO A 604 -21.59 43.74 -25.97
C PRO A 604 -20.38 43.90 -26.93
N LEU A 605 -19.41 44.78 -26.62
CA LEU A 605 -18.22 44.99 -27.44
C LEU A 605 -17.21 43.84 -27.33
N SER A 606 -17.06 43.22 -26.15
CA SER A 606 -16.26 41.98 -25.99
C SER A 606 -16.89 40.81 -26.73
N ARG A 607 -18.22 40.68 -26.71
CA ARG A 607 -18.92 39.68 -27.54
C ARG A 607 -18.63 39.90 -29.03
N PHE A 608 -18.66 41.13 -29.53
CA PHE A 608 -18.32 41.43 -30.92
C PHE A 608 -16.89 41.01 -31.31
N VAL A 609 -15.90 41.28 -30.45
CA VAL A 609 -14.49 40.91 -30.63
C VAL A 609 -14.27 39.38 -30.55
N LEU A 610 -14.87 38.71 -29.55
CA LEU A 610 -14.78 37.26 -29.37
C LEU A 610 -15.46 36.49 -30.51
N THR A 611 -16.59 36.99 -31.02
CA THR A 611 -17.33 36.35 -32.14
C THR A 611 -16.59 36.52 -33.48
N HIS A 612 -15.91 37.65 -33.70
CA HIS A 612 -15.08 37.86 -34.90
C HIS A 612 -13.76 37.05 -34.88
N ALA A 613 -13.20 36.76 -33.68
CA ALA A 613 -12.09 35.84 -33.55
C ALA A 613 -12.49 34.40 -33.94
N LYS A 614 -13.72 33.98 -33.57
CA LYS A 614 -14.31 32.68 -33.95
C LYS A 614 -14.59 32.55 -35.45
N LYS A 615 -15.20 33.56 -36.09
CA LYS A 615 -15.46 33.55 -37.55
C LYS A 615 -14.21 33.47 -38.45
N ARG A 616 -13.01 33.73 -37.91
CA ARG A 616 -11.74 33.62 -38.65
C ARG A 616 -11.09 32.23 -38.54
N SER A 617 -11.46 31.40 -37.56
CA SER A 617 -10.99 30.00 -37.48
C SER A 617 -11.71 29.08 -38.47
N ASP A 618 -12.89 29.48 -38.97
CA ASP A 618 -13.75 28.63 -39.80
C ASP A 618 -13.39 28.63 -41.31
N LYS A 619 -12.31 29.31 -41.73
CA LYS A 619 -11.82 29.21 -43.12
C LYS A 619 -10.84 28.04 -43.26
N LYS A 620 -11.39 26.89 -43.69
CA LYS A 620 -10.77 25.64 -44.20
C LYS A 620 -9.25 25.49 -43.96
N ARG A 621 -8.88 24.65 -43.00
CA ARG A 621 -7.62 23.89 -43.01
C ARG A 621 -7.88 22.47 -43.57
N PRO A 622 -6.94 21.89 -44.34
CA PRO A 622 -7.06 20.50 -44.81
C PRO A 622 -6.95 19.54 -43.61
N ALA A 623 -7.57 18.37 -43.75
CA ALA A 623 -7.49 17.28 -42.79
C ALA A 623 -6.06 16.73 -42.72
N ASP A 624 -5.37 17.01 -41.62
CA ASP A 624 -4.47 16.07 -40.92
C ASP A 624 -3.94 16.73 -39.63
N THR A 625 -3.88 15.92 -38.57
CA THR A 625 -3.36 16.16 -37.20
C THR A 625 -4.23 16.95 -36.20
N ASP A 626 -4.44 16.25 -35.08
CA ASP A 626 -5.05 16.57 -33.77
C ASP A 626 -4.63 17.96 -33.20
N PRO A 627 -5.44 18.63 -32.35
CA PRO A 627 -5.21 20.01 -31.96
C PRO A 627 -4.10 20.09 -30.93
N ALA A 628 -2.86 20.32 -31.40
CA ALA A 628 -1.79 20.79 -30.55
C ALA A 628 -2.25 22.03 -29.77
N LEU A 629 -2.25 21.91 -28.44
CA LEU A 629 -2.45 22.98 -27.48
C LEU A 629 -1.59 24.21 -27.85
N PRO A 630 -2.09 25.44 -27.75
CA PRO A 630 -1.35 26.63 -28.18
C PRO A 630 -0.23 27.06 -27.21
N PHE A 631 0.18 26.21 -26.27
CA PHE A 631 1.31 26.44 -25.36
C PHE A 631 2.11 25.14 -25.21
N ALA A 632 3.35 25.12 -25.70
CA ALA A 632 4.31 24.08 -25.33
C ALA A 632 4.62 24.21 -23.83
N LEU A 633 4.71 23.08 -23.11
CA LEU A 633 5.13 23.07 -21.71
C LEU A 633 6.54 23.69 -21.59
N PRO A 634 6.82 24.52 -20.56
CA PRO A 634 8.16 25.02 -20.30
C PRO A 634 9.18 23.88 -20.16
N PRO A 635 10.46 24.04 -20.57
CA PRO A 635 11.47 22.97 -20.51
C PRO A 635 11.66 22.36 -19.13
N ALA A 636 11.54 23.14 -18.06
CA ALA A 636 11.59 22.63 -16.70
C ALA A 636 10.34 21.83 -16.29
N ALA A 637 9.16 22.16 -16.83
CA ALA A 637 7.97 21.33 -16.69
C ALA A 637 8.12 20.02 -17.45
N LEU A 638 8.72 20.07 -18.64
CA LEU A 638 9.10 18.89 -19.40
C LEU A 638 10.15 18.03 -18.65
N ALA A 639 11.12 18.65 -17.96
CA ALA A 639 12.14 17.96 -17.18
C ALA A 639 11.59 17.35 -15.87
N ALA A 640 10.70 18.06 -15.18
CA ALA A 640 10.00 17.53 -13.99
C ALA A 640 9.06 16.38 -14.37
N LEU A 641 8.37 16.51 -15.51
CA LEU A 641 7.56 15.46 -16.09
C LEU A 641 8.40 14.24 -16.47
N GLN A 642 9.53 14.46 -17.14
CA GLN A 642 10.47 13.40 -17.50
C GLN A 642 11.00 12.70 -16.25
N LYS A 643 11.39 13.45 -15.21
CA LYS A 643 11.84 12.86 -13.94
C LYS A 643 10.75 12.06 -13.23
N GLY A 644 9.52 12.57 -13.18
CA GLY A 644 8.39 11.87 -12.58
C GLY A 644 8.02 10.60 -13.36
N LYS A 645 8.05 10.67 -14.69
CA LYS A 645 7.94 9.51 -15.59
C LYS A 645 9.04 8.48 -15.28
N ASP A 646 10.31 8.90 -15.28
CA ASP A 646 11.44 8.00 -15.05
C ASP A 646 11.33 7.31 -13.68
N GLN A 647 10.87 8.02 -12.65
CA GLN A 647 10.65 7.46 -11.32
C GLN A 647 9.54 6.43 -11.28
N VAL A 648 8.40 6.66 -11.93
CA VAL A 648 7.31 5.68 -11.91
C VAL A 648 7.60 4.51 -12.84
N THR A 649 8.18 4.74 -14.02
CA THR A 649 8.66 3.66 -14.88
C THR A 649 9.68 2.81 -14.14
N ALA A 650 10.70 3.42 -13.50
CA ALA A 650 11.67 2.68 -12.71
C ALA A 650 11.00 1.89 -11.57
N PHE A 651 10.06 2.51 -10.84
CA PHE A 651 9.35 1.83 -9.76
C PHE A 651 8.52 0.64 -10.26
N VAL A 652 7.74 0.79 -11.34
CA VAL A 652 6.91 -0.29 -11.88
C VAL A 652 7.79 -1.42 -12.44
N THR A 653 8.88 -1.09 -13.12
CA THR A 653 9.83 -2.08 -13.63
C THR A 653 10.55 -2.79 -12.49
N GLU A 654 11.10 -2.07 -11.51
CA GLU A 654 11.78 -2.65 -10.35
C GLU A 654 10.81 -3.54 -9.54
N PHE A 655 9.58 -3.08 -9.34
CA PHE A 655 8.53 -3.85 -8.65
C PHE A 655 8.18 -5.14 -9.42
N ALA A 656 8.05 -5.06 -10.74
CA ALA A 656 7.76 -6.23 -11.57
C ALA A 656 8.93 -7.21 -11.64
N ASP A 657 10.16 -6.72 -11.74
CA ASP A 657 11.37 -7.55 -11.72
C ASP A 657 11.60 -8.18 -10.34
N SER A 658 11.18 -7.49 -9.29
CA SER A 658 11.33 -7.92 -7.90
C SER A 658 10.40 -9.07 -7.52
N MET A 659 9.13 -9.01 -7.95
CA MET A 659 8.15 -10.08 -7.74
C MET A 659 8.24 -11.19 -8.80
N GLY A 660 8.78 -10.90 -10.00
CA GLY A 660 8.75 -11.84 -11.14
C GLY A 660 9.96 -12.75 -11.30
N ASN A 661 10.95 -12.68 -10.42
CA ASN A 661 12.13 -13.54 -10.46
C ASN A 661 12.40 -14.11 -9.06
N ASP A 662 11.64 -15.13 -8.67
CA ASP A 662 12.07 -15.95 -7.55
C ASP A 662 13.34 -16.73 -7.98
N THR A 663 14.41 -16.58 -7.22
CA THR A 663 15.70 -17.21 -7.50
C THR A 663 15.95 -18.44 -6.64
N GLU A 664 15.08 -18.74 -5.66
CA GLU A 664 15.33 -19.75 -4.63
C GLU A 664 14.33 -20.92 -4.67
N SER A 665 13.12 -20.74 -5.23
CA SER A 665 12.09 -21.77 -5.37
C SER A 665 11.44 -21.77 -6.77
N ASP A 666 11.68 -22.80 -7.57
CA ASP A 666 11.01 -22.91 -8.89
C ASP A 666 9.49 -23.21 -8.74
N GLN A 667 8.99 -23.54 -7.54
CA GLN A 667 7.62 -24.04 -7.29
C GLN A 667 7.12 -23.81 -5.85
N ASP A 668 6.59 -22.64 -5.49
CA ASP A 668 6.08 -22.33 -4.13
C ASP A 668 4.80 -23.08 -3.73
N ASN A 669 4.13 -23.67 -4.71
CA ASN A 669 2.90 -24.40 -4.50
C ASN A 669 3.12 -25.87 -4.16
N ASP A 670 4.16 -26.48 -4.75
CA ASP A 670 4.47 -27.91 -4.64
C ASP A 670 5.99 -28.07 -4.48
N THR A 671 6.49 -27.80 -3.26
CA THR A 671 7.92 -27.78 -2.96
C THR A 671 8.32 -28.94 -2.07
N GLN A 672 9.44 -29.58 -2.42
CA GLN A 672 10.14 -30.50 -1.51
C GLN A 672 11.50 -29.95 -1.16
N PHE A 673 11.77 -29.78 0.13
CA PHE A 673 13.10 -29.42 0.61
C PHE A 673 13.59 -30.36 1.70
N ILE A 674 14.88 -30.67 1.62
CA ILE A 674 15.57 -31.60 2.51
C ILE A 674 16.57 -30.80 3.34
N LEU A 675 16.41 -30.89 4.66
CA LEU A 675 17.38 -30.40 5.62
C LEU A 675 18.33 -31.54 6.00
N ASN A 676 19.60 -31.37 5.64
CA ASN A 676 20.68 -32.19 6.15
C ASN A 676 21.27 -31.46 7.35
N CYS A 677 20.87 -31.82 8.57
CA CYS A 677 21.52 -31.29 9.75
C CYS A 677 22.89 -31.98 9.92
N PRO A 678 24.04 -31.28 9.79
CA PRO A 678 25.27 -31.83 10.34
C PRO A 678 25.06 -32.06 11.83
N ALA A 679 25.49 -33.23 12.32
CA ALA A 679 25.43 -33.56 13.73
C ALA A 679 26.03 -32.40 14.53
N LEU A 680 25.34 -31.94 15.57
CA LEU A 680 25.91 -31.03 16.56
C LEU A 680 27.06 -31.82 17.21
N SER A 681 28.29 -31.64 16.73
CA SER A 681 29.45 -32.17 17.45
C SER A 681 29.48 -31.49 18.81
N GLY A 682 29.58 -32.27 19.88
CA GLY A 682 29.45 -31.82 21.28
C GLY A 682 30.47 -30.78 21.76
N ASP A 683 31.26 -30.20 20.86
CA ASP A 683 32.30 -29.21 21.14
C ASP A 683 31.86 -27.76 20.82
N ASP A 684 30.69 -27.52 20.22
CA ASP A 684 30.17 -26.17 19.89
C ASP A 684 29.51 -25.43 21.09
N TRP A 685 29.97 -25.70 22.31
CA TRP A 685 29.60 -24.91 23.49
C TRP A 685 30.53 -23.69 23.59
N PHE A 686 30.04 -22.52 23.17
CA PHE A 686 30.74 -21.25 23.38
C PHE A 686 31.04 -21.04 24.88
N SER A 687 32.33 -21.01 25.20
CA SER A 687 32.82 -20.44 26.45
C SER A 687 32.67 -18.92 26.38
N PHE A 688 31.78 -18.37 27.20
CA PHE A 688 31.77 -16.95 27.53
C PHE A 688 32.92 -16.68 28.50
N GLN A 689 33.99 -16.02 28.04
CA GLN A 689 34.93 -15.33 28.92
C GLN A 689 34.62 -13.83 28.84
N PRO A 690 34.31 -13.16 29.97
CA PRO A 690 34.13 -11.71 29.97
C PRO A 690 35.49 -11.03 29.74
N LYS A 691 35.51 -10.02 28.87
CA LYS A 691 36.67 -9.15 28.70
C LYS A 691 36.97 -8.46 30.04
N GLU A 692 38.14 -8.73 30.62
CA GLU A 692 38.71 -7.90 31.69
C GLU A 692 39.27 -6.59 31.13
N ALA A 693 38.96 -5.51 31.86
CA ALA A 693 39.49 -4.13 31.91
C ALA A 693 39.95 -3.44 30.62
#